data_AF-A0A0C9M4C3-F1
#
_entry.id   AF-A0A0C9M4C3-F1
#
_cell.length_a   1.000
_cell.length_b   1.000
_cell.length_c   1.000
_cell.angle_alpha   90.00
_cell.angle_beta   90.00
_cell.angle_gamma   90.00
#
_symmetry.space_group_name_H-M   'P 1'
#
loop_
_entity.id
_entity.type
_entity.pdbx_description
1 polymer ?
#
loop_
_entity_poly.entity_id
_entity_poly.type
_entity_poly.pdbx_seq_one_letter_code
_entity_poly.pdbx_strand_id
1 'polypeptide(L)'
;MKEPVHKENTDTKSDRKIALPDIKKVSEVIPNVPEVHWAPLTGIPFERRIQMAVVLTWIFLLGNCLTLFCCSLFVPFLWPLHIAYIIYLYRDQSAENGGRRSDWFRRLPIWNYYAGYFPAKLVKEQDLDPKKNYVFGSHPHGIISMSSFASFATEATGFSELFPGIIPSLLTLTTNFKFPIYRDIILALGIASVSRHSCEKILSSGPGRSIVIVIGGASESLNARPGIADLVLKKRLGFIRIAIRHGADLVPVFSFGENELYEQVDNSTGSWLWQVQKKMQQALGFTMPLFHARGIFNYNVGLIPYRHPIVTVVGKPIPVPKMEPGQTEPTQEQLLETQALYIQELESIYNKYKDVYAKNRKQDLRIWAGIDKDHVCLLCASSQGFLHYTIFGTIACEIRISRSISPVPYQQPQEGDADEGFASSSSVEEDQIYEVIRRKRSSHQAPVNNNNTAILNPIEKSRKLFHEKIKMAPLESILWITSFVWVFYQLFRTGAFDNQVIAGWMACIVLGILWVRFSSKQKSKNEDSATSSDEQLDVHDAHQQSKKSDGDGFQKASSSSLPTSNNNNRGLSEFPESINRIFGASKTSFRANADDGLLCGVLLLPMVAATKLVDATSKNADQFQIAYLQVRMELVLFMSVILLLLVLTNDYSHPVKRVIRKRGLFVSSICVSALCTTLLTQFTPLAPMLTETPVAMTVLSVTMFQWFLYICVVTLKKCFTLGEMCVISQAAAVVVYGASEYICSAYYPDTTPIYLHYSDISTSMVLIHALVVGMIFIGVVTYPLLRYSRCLAQRPYWRSLPSHNQSAFQNKKMLVAIAFYVLTATIVLFVIAPICKSVTGENPFMWTLDFLYMSPSRMFLCLYWSLTIITTVVIWVLVLDFVPQSSNNGDSYSNNVEGKALTSALNKKRKLFHALAVIMFVPGVLFEKSFLQLAFGVALSGFIYLEYLRYFAVWPWGKSLHVFLTEFIDNRDLGPVILSHIYLLLGCASPVWLGSSNVLASLSGILSLGFGDAAASIIGKRFGRYRWPGTKKTVEGTAAFVIAMELLAMLLRLAEVNG
;
A
#
# COMPACT_ATOMS: atom_id res chain seq x y z
N MET A 1 32.47 2.80 62.17
CA MET A 1 33.20 3.67 63.13
C MET A 1 34.58 3.93 62.54
N LYS A 2 34.98 5.21 62.49
CA LYS A 2 36.29 5.77 62.06
C LYS A 2 36.50 6.07 60.55
N GLU A 3 36.14 7.30 60.17
CA GLU A 3 37.00 8.26 59.44
C GLU A 3 38.35 8.49 60.19
N PRO A 4 39.38 9.24 59.69
CA PRO A 4 39.42 10.29 58.64
C PRO A 4 40.68 10.13 57.69
N VAL A 5 41.10 10.99 56.76
CA VAL A 5 41.58 12.40 56.82
C VAL A 5 41.90 12.91 55.40
N HIS A 6 41.48 14.15 55.10
CA HIS A 6 41.89 15.00 53.97
C HIS A 6 43.35 15.50 54.08
N LYS A 7 44.02 15.76 52.94
CA LYS A 7 44.85 16.98 52.79
C LYS A 7 45.10 17.37 51.32
N GLU A 8 44.82 18.65 51.08
CA GLU A 8 45.01 19.46 49.87
C GLU A 8 46.48 19.76 49.54
N ASN A 9 46.74 20.15 48.29
CA ASN A 9 47.34 21.45 47.94
C ASN A 9 47.38 21.65 46.40
N THR A 10 46.64 22.62 45.84
CA THR A 10 47.08 24.01 45.46
C THR A 10 48.17 24.02 44.38
N ASP A 11 48.18 24.82 43.32
CA ASP A 11 47.52 26.09 43.00
C ASP A 11 47.85 26.48 41.54
N THR A 12 46.99 27.27 40.88
CA THR A 12 47.31 28.58 40.21
C THR A 12 46.38 28.94 39.03
N LYS A 13 45.60 30.03 39.24
CA LYS A 13 45.35 31.23 38.40
C LYS A 13 44.84 31.05 36.94
N SER A 14 43.90 31.81 36.38
CA SER A 14 43.30 33.11 36.72
C SER A 14 42.03 33.35 35.88
N ASP A 15 41.12 34.14 36.43
CA ASP A 15 39.81 34.54 35.94
C ASP A 15 39.72 35.11 34.50
N ARG A 16 38.77 34.58 33.72
CA ARG A 16 37.93 35.38 32.80
C ARG A 16 36.47 35.08 33.12
N LYS A 17 35.79 36.05 33.76
CA LYS A 17 34.34 36.07 33.92
C LYS A 17 33.67 36.13 32.54
N ILE A 18 33.02 35.04 32.12
CA ILE A 18 31.98 35.07 31.10
C ILE A 18 30.66 35.19 31.86
N ALA A 19 29.96 36.30 31.68
CA ALA A 19 28.63 36.49 32.23
C ALA A 19 27.69 35.40 31.72
N LEU A 20 27.13 34.60 32.62
CA LEU A 20 26.04 33.67 32.33
C LEU A 20 24.85 34.48 31.80
N PRO A 21 24.23 34.09 30.67
CA PRO A 21 22.99 34.71 30.22
C PRO A 21 21.92 34.54 31.29
N ASP A 22 21.19 35.62 31.54
CA ASP A 22 20.06 35.69 32.46
C ASP A 22 19.06 34.56 32.16
N ILE A 23 18.98 33.56 33.04
CA ILE A 23 18.14 32.35 32.87
C ILE A 23 16.65 32.71 32.71
N LYS A 24 16.25 33.92 33.14
CA LYS A 24 14.89 34.46 32.94
C LYS A 24 14.56 34.83 31.49
N LYS A 25 15.54 35.08 30.61
CA LYS A 25 15.28 35.39 29.19
C LYS A 25 15.09 34.16 28.30
N VAL A 26 15.50 32.97 28.76
CA VAL A 26 15.35 31.73 27.99
C VAL A 26 13.94 31.12 28.15
N SER A 27 13.23 31.44 29.24
CA SER A 27 11.84 31.01 29.45
C SER A 27 10.80 31.76 28.59
N GLU A 28 11.15 32.89 27.98
CA GLU A 28 10.23 33.67 27.13
C GLU A 28 10.17 33.19 25.66
N VAL A 29 11.04 32.26 25.25
CA VAL A 29 11.18 31.81 23.84
C VAL A 29 10.61 30.41 23.59
N ILE A 30 10.19 29.69 24.64
CA ILE A 30 9.44 28.44 24.50
C ILE A 30 7.95 28.81 24.46
N PRO A 31 7.19 28.52 23.39
CA PRO A 31 5.76 28.73 23.43
C PRO A 31 5.19 27.92 24.60
N ASN A 32 4.56 28.62 25.56
CA ASN A 32 3.94 28.02 26.74
C ASN A 32 3.14 26.78 26.32
N VAL A 33 3.59 25.60 26.75
CA VAL A 33 2.77 24.39 26.67
C VAL A 33 1.52 24.70 27.50
N PRO A 34 0.30 24.61 26.93
CA PRO A 34 -0.91 24.97 27.67
C PRO A 34 -0.98 24.12 28.93
N GLU A 35 -0.99 24.78 30.08
CA GLU A 35 -1.05 24.13 31.38
C GLU A 35 -2.36 23.33 31.47
N VAL A 36 -2.28 22.03 31.78
CA VAL A 36 -3.47 21.17 31.81
C VAL A 36 -4.28 21.49 33.05
N HIS A 37 -5.48 22.05 32.87
CA HIS A 37 -6.38 22.35 33.97
C HIS A 37 -7.19 21.12 34.34
N TRP A 38 -6.75 20.40 35.37
CA TRP A 38 -7.41 19.21 35.86
C TRP A 38 -8.76 19.51 36.51
N ALA A 39 -9.73 18.62 36.28
CA ALA A 39 -11.00 18.66 36.97
C ALA A 39 -10.85 18.08 38.38
N PRO A 40 -11.43 18.73 39.41
CA PRO A 40 -11.36 18.21 40.78
C PRO A 40 -12.07 16.86 40.85
N LEU A 41 -11.42 15.88 41.50
CA LEU A 41 -11.96 14.52 41.64
C LEU A 41 -13.21 14.49 42.53
N THR A 42 -13.29 15.40 43.51
CA THR A 42 -14.42 15.56 44.45
C THR A 42 -15.14 16.90 44.21
N GLY A 43 -16.40 17.01 44.65
CA GLY A 43 -17.19 18.25 44.55
C GLY A 43 -17.96 18.49 43.24
N ILE A 44 -17.74 17.70 42.18
CA ILE A 44 -18.56 17.77 40.95
C ILE A 44 -19.86 16.97 41.15
N PRO A 45 -21.05 17.58 40.97
CA PRO A 45 -22.34 16.92 41.08
C PRO A 45 -22.44 15.66 40.20
N PHE A 46 -23.11 14.62 40.71
CA PHE A 46 -23.27 13.34 40.00
C PHE A 46 -23.96 13.52 38.64
N GLU A 47 -24.96 14.41 38.57
CA GLU A 47 -25.64 14.74 37.32
C GLU A 47 -24.66 15.19 36.22
N ARG A 48 -23.71 16.08 36.55
CA ARG A 48 -22.67 16.52 35.60
C ARG A 48 -21.77 15.36 35.15
N ARG A 49 -21.62 14.30 35.94
CA ARG A 49 -20.86 13.10 35.54
C ARG A 49 -21.67 12.23 34.59
N ILE A 50 -22.97 12.07 34.82
CA ILE A 50 -23.86 11.38 33.88
C ILE A 50 -23.90 12.12 32.54
N GLN A 51 -24.10 13.44 32.54
CA GLN A 51 -24.07 14.27 31.33
C GLN A 51 -22.78 14.07 30.52
N MET A 52 -21.63 14.02 31.22
CA MET A 52 -20.34 13.71 30.60
C MET A 52 -20.32 12.31 29.98
N ALA A 53 -20.73 11.29 30.74
CA ALA A 53 -20.75 9.90 30.28
C ALA A 53 -21.65 9.71 29.06
N VAL A 54 -22.80 10.40 29.01
CA VAL A 54 -23.72 10.36 27.86
C VAL A 54 -23.09 10.98 26.62
N VAL A 55 -22.51 12.18 26.72
CA VAL A 55 -21.85 12.83 25.57
C VAL A 55 -20.62 12.03 25.12
N LEU A 56 -19.84 11.50 26.06
CA LEU A 56 -18.73 10.59 25.77
C LEU A 56 -19.20 9.35 25.00
N THR A 57 -20.26 8.70 25.50
CA THR A 57 -20.83 7.51 24.85
C THR A 57 -21.34 7.83 23.45
N TRP A 58 -21.94 9.01 23.25
CA TRP A 58 -22.41 9.47 21.94
C TRP A 58 -21.26 9.68 20.95
N ILE A 59 -20.19 10.38 21.36
CA ILE A 59 -19.01 10.65 20.51
C ILE A 59 -18.34 9.34 20.05
N PHE A 60 -18.24 8.37 20.95
CA PHE A 60 -17.63 7.08 20.67
C PHE A 60 -18.63 6.03 20.17
N LEU A 61 -19.91 6.37 19.96
CA LEU A 61 -20.98 5.41 19.70
C LEU A 61 -20.68 4.54 18.47
N LEU A 62 -20.24 5.14 17.37
CA LEU A 62 -19.88 4.42 16.15
C LEU A 62 -18.77 3.38 16.41
N GLY A 63 -17.70 3.80 17.10
CA GLY A 63 -16.56 2.93 17.44
C GLY A 63 -16.96 1.82 18.41
N ASN A 64 -17.78 2.15 19.41
CA ASN A 64 -18.32 1.19 20.37
C ASN A 64 -19.19 0.14 19.67
N CYS A 65 -20.13 0.55 18.81
CA CYS A 65 -20.98 -0.36 18.04
C CYS A 65 -20.17 -1.29 17.13
N LEU A 66 -19.16 -0.75 16.43
CA LEU A 66 -18.30 -1.55 15.57
C LEU A 66 -17.48 -2.56 16.40
N THR A 67 -16.91 -2.12 17.52
CA THR A 67 -16.16 -2.99 18.44
C THR A 67 -17.06 -4.09 18.98
N LEU A 68 -18.27 -3.77 19.43
CA LEU A 68 -19.23 -4.74 19.97
C LEU A 68 -19.67 -5.76 18.92
N PHE A 69 -19.96 -5.31 17.70
CA PHE A 69 -20.25 -6.20 16.57
C PHE A 69 -19.06 -7.12 16.25
N CYS A 70 -17.85 -6.57 16.14
CA CYS A 70 -16.64 -7.35 15.90
C CYS A 70 -16.35 -8.34 17.03
N CYS A 71 -16.47 -7.93 18.30
CA CYS A 71 -16.32 -8.81 19.46
C CYS A 71 -17.35 -9.95 19.45
N SER A 72 -18.60 -9.66 19.09
CA SER A 72 -19.65 -10.68 19.01
C SER A 72 -19.45 -11.69 17.87
N LEU A 73 -18.68 -11.35 16.81
CA LEU A 73 -18.28 -12.31 15.77
C LEU A 73 -17.34 -13.40 16.31
N PHE A 74 -16.67 -13.19 17.45
CA PHE A 74 -15.84 -14.20 18.10
C PHE A 74 -16.65 -15.20 18.94
N VAL A 75 -17.99 -15.08 19.00
CA VAL A 75 -18.88 -16.02 19.70
C VAL A 75 -19.62 -16.86 18.66
N PRO A 76 -19.18 -18.11 18.36
CA PRO A 76 -19.74 -18.92 17.27
C PRO A 76 -21.24 -19.19 17.39
N PHE A 77 -21.75 -19.28 18.62
CA PHE A 77 -23.18 -19.43 18.90
C PHE A 77 -24.05 -18.30 18.32
N LEU A 78 -23.48 -17.09 18.15
CA LEU A 78 -24.20 -15.95 17.59
C LEU A 78 -24.16 -15.91 16.05
N TRP A 79 -23.36 -16.72 15.37
CA TRP A 79 -23.17 -16.63 13.92
C TRP A 79 -24.46 -16.74 13.09
N PRO A 80 -25.44 -17.61 13.41
CA PRO A 80 -26.72 -17.63 12.70
C PRO A 80 -27.45 -16.27 12.79
N LEU A 81 -27.38 -15.61 13.95
CA LEU A 81 -27.95 -14.27 14.15
C LEU A 81 -27.18 -13.22 13.34
N HIS A 82 -25.85 -13.30 13.28
CA HIS A 82 -25.04 -12.37 12.48
C HIS A 82 -25.28 -12.53 10.99
N ILE A 83 -25.40 -13.76 10.49
CA ILE A 83 -25.73 -14.04 9.09
C ILE A 83 -27.10 -13.46 8.76
N ALA A 84 -28.10 -13.73 9.61
CA ALA A 84 -29.44 -13.17 9.45
C ALA A 84 -29.41 -11.63 9.48
N TYR A 85 -28.63 -11.04 10.39
CA TYR A 85 -28.50 -9.60 10.53
C TYR A 85 -27.76 -8.94 9.35
N ILE A 86 -26.71 -9.55 8.80
CA ILE A 86 -26.01 -9.05 7.60
C ILE A 86 -26.92 -9.13 6.37
N ILE A 87 -27.68 -10.22 6.21
CA ILE A 87 -28.69 -10.33 5.13
C ILE A 87 -29.73 -9.22 5.29
N TYR A 88 -30.19 -8.99 6.51
CA TYR A 88 -31.09 -7.88 6.83
C TYR A 88 -30.48 -6.52 6.49
N LEU A 89 -29.22 -6.25 6.88
CA LEU A 89 -28.52 -5.00 6.57
C LEU A 89 -28.42 -4.74 5.06
N TYR A 90 -28.21 -5.79 4.25
CA TYR A 90 -28.14 -5.66 2.79
C TYR A 90 -29.50 -5.40 2.14
N ARG A 91 -30.57 -6.00 2.67
CA ARG A 91 -31.93 -5.85 2.12
C ARG A 91 -32.65 -4.61 2.61
N ASP A 92 -32.34 -4.13 3.80
CA ASP A 92 -33.08 -3.06 4.44
C ASP A 92 -32.70 -1.67 3.88
N GLN A 93 -33.67 -1.05 3.20
CA GLN A 93 -33.56 0.28 2.58
C GLN A 93 -34.17 1.38 3.46
N SER A 94 -34.44 1.12 4.74
CA SER A 94 -35.08 2.08 5.66
C SER A 94 -34.41 3.46 5.68
N ALA A 95 -33.08 3.52 5.52
CA ALA A 95 -32.33 4.78 5.52
C ALA A 95 -32.71 5.73 4.37
N GLU A 96 -33.15 5.20 3.22
CA GLU A 96 -33.60 5.99 2.07
C GLU A 96 -35.13 6.09 1.97
N ASN A 97 -35.85 5.37 2.83
CA ASN A 97 -37.31 5.27 2.81
C ASN A 97 -37.98 6.01 3.98
N GLY A 98 -37.30 7.00 4.57
CA GLY A 98 -37.84 7.82 5.66
C GLY A 98 -37.54 7.35 7.08
N GLY A 99 -36.58 6.43 7.23
CA GLY A 99 -36.06 5.98 8.52
C GLY A 99 -36.92 4.90 9.21
N ARG A 100 -36.50 4.50 10.42
CA ARG A 100 -37.29 3.62 11.31
C ARG A 100 -37.47 4.29 12.67
N ARG A 101 -38.12 5.44 12.66
CA ARG A 101 -38.28 6.30 13.83
C ARG A 101 -39.06 5.59 14.94
N SER A 102 -38.55 5.68 16.16
CA SER A 102 -39.19 5.23 17.39
C SER A 102 -39.33 6.41 18.36
N ASP A 103 -40.56 6.87 18.58
CA ASP A 103 -40.80 8.00 19.48
C ASP A 103 -40.48 7.65 20.95
N TRP A 104 -40.63 6.38 21.34
CA TRP A 104 -40.16 5.90 22.64
C TRP A 104 -38.64 6.10 22.80
N PHE A 105 -37.87 5.70 21.79
CA PHE A 105 -36.41 5.82 21.84
C PHE A 105 -35.95 7.28 21.89
N ARG A 106 -36.65 8.18 21.18
CA ARG A 106 -36.37 9.62 21.17
C ARG A 106 -36.71 10.35 22.48
N ARG A 107 -37.61 9.78 23.30
CA ARG A 107 -38.03 10.31 24.61
C ARG A 107 -37.27 9.71 25.79
N LEU A 108 -36.26 8.88 25.56
CA LEU A 108 -35.46 8.30 26.64
C LEU A 108 -34.80 9.40 27.50
N PRO A 109 -34.78 9.26 28.84
CA PRO A 109 -34.19 10.25 29.75
C PRO A 109 -32.71 10.55 29.48
N ILE A 110 -32.00 9.63 28.82
CA ILE A 110 -30.59 9.81 28.43
C ILE A 110 -30.38 11.09 27.60
N TRP A 111 -31.35 11.46 26.76
CA TRP A 111 -31.25 12.64 25.91
C TRP A 111 -31.39 13.94 26.70
N ASN A 112 -32.09 13.94 27.84
CA ASN A 112 -32.15 15.10 28.74
C ASN A 112 -30.77 15.39 29.34
N TYR A 113 -29.99 14.35 29.68
CA TYR A 113 -28.60 14.52 30.10
C TYR A 113 -27.69 14.99 28.97
N TYR A 114 -27.93 14.54 27.72
CA TYR A 114 -27.21 15.05 26.56
C TYR A 114 -27.46 16.56 26.37
N ALA A 115 -28.74 16.99 26.38
CA ALA A 115 -29.10 18.40 26.27
C ALA A 115 -28.59 19.22 27.47
N GLY A 116 -28.64 18.67 28.67
CA GLY A 116 -28.15 19.28 29.90
C GLY A 116 -26.63 19.47 29.96
N TYR A 117 -25.86 18.72 29.15
CA TYR A 117 -24.42 18.95 29.01
C TYR A 117 -24.10 20.29 28.34
N PHE A 118 -24.91 20.68 27.34
CA PHE A 118 -24.78 21.90 26.53
C PHE A 118 -25.79 23.00 26.90
N PRO A 119 -26.44 22.92 28.07
CA PRO A 119 -27.72 23.60 28.33
C PRO A 119 -28.57 23.94 27.09
N ALA A 120 -28.86 22.95 26.25
CA ALA A 120 -29.45 23.16 24.93
C ALA A 120 -30.91 23.67 25.01
N LYS A 121 -31.26 24.68 24.20
CA LYS A 121 -32.61 25.27 24.12
C LYS A 121 -33.07 25.41 22.68
N LEU A 122 -34.37 25.23 22.46
CA LEU A 122 -35.04 25.44 21.19
C LEU A 122 -36.00 26.63 21.29
N VAL A 123 -35.89 27.60 20.38
CA VAL A 123 -36.70 28.81 20.33
C VAL A 123 -37.52 28.81 19.04
N LYS A 124 -38.84 29.01 19.16
CA LYS A 124 -39.78 29.12 18.04
C LYS A 124 -40.09 30.59 17.77
N GLU A 125 -39.95 31.03 16.51
CA GLU A 125 -40.39 32.38 16.11
C GLU A 125 -41.84 32.44 15.62
N GLN A 126 -42.33 31.36 14.99
CA GLN A 126 -43.67 31.29 14.44
C GLN A 126 -44.22 29.86 14.47
N ASP A 127 -45.54 29.73 14.56
CA ASP A 127 -46.22 28.45 14.38
C ASP A 127 -46.12 27.97 12.94
N LEU A 128 -45.97 26.66 12.78
CA LEU A 128 -45.94 25.98 11.48
C LEU A 128 -47.26 25.25 11.27
N ASP A 129 -47.81 25.31 10.06
CA ASP A 129 -49.04 24.64 9.69
C ASP A 129 -48.78 23.13 9.55
N PRO A 130 -49.38 22.27 10.40
CA PRO A 130 -49.18 20.82 10.33
C PRO A 130 -49.69 20.18 9.03
N LYS A 131 -50.47 20.91 8.22
CA LYS A 131 -50.93 20.45 6.90
C LYS A 131 -49.86 20.60 5.81
N LYS A 132 -48.76 21.30 6.10
CA LYS A 132 -47.66 21.54 5.16
C LYS A 132 -46.42 20.73 5.51
N ASN A 133 -45.52 20.61 4.53
CA ASN A 133 -44.20 20.04 4.70
C ASN A 133 -43.14 21.12 4.65
N TYR A 134 -42.04 20.91 5.38
CA TYR A 134 -41.00 21.91 5.54
C TYR A 134 -39.61 21.32 5.26
N VAL A 135 -38.72 22.18 4.77
CA VAL A 135 -37.29 21.91 4.66
C VAL A 135 -36.56 22.86 5.61
N PHE A 136 -36.13 22.33 6.76
CA PHE A 136 -35.35 23.07 7.75
C PHE A 136 -33.88 23.09 7.34
N GLY A 137 -33.33 24.27 7.09
CA GLY A 137 -31.90 24.43 6.85
C GLY A 137 -31.20 24.90 8.13
N SER A 138 -30.40 24.01 8.73
CA SER A 138 -29.71 24.23 10.01
C SER A 138 -28.28 24.77 9.82
N HIS A 139 -27.95 25.82 10.57
CA HIS A 139 -26.67 26.54 10.55
C HIS A 139 -26.24 26.95 11.97
N PRO A 140 -24.93 27.11 12.25
CA PRO A 140 -23.82 26.57 11.49
C PRO A 140 -23.75 25.04 11.66
N HIS A 141 -23.00 24.36 10.79
CA HIS A 141 -22.74 22.93 10.90
C HIS A 141 -21.88 22.59 12.13
N GLY A 142 -20.99 23.49 12.53
CA GLY A 142 -19.95 23.18 13.52
C GLY A 142 -19.07 22.01 13.08
N ILE A 143 -18.38 21.39 14.03
CA ILE A 143 -17.55 20.22 13.75
C ILE A 143 -18.43 18.97 13.48
N ILE A 144 -19.43 18.71 14.33
CA ILE A 144 -20.31 17.52 14.27
C ILE A 144 -21.80 17.80 14.54
N SER A 145 -22.25 19.06 14.50
CA SER A 145 -23.67 19.45 14.57
C SER A 145 -24.42 18.96 15.82
N MET A 146 -23.86 19.19 17.01
CA MET A 146 -24.41 18.70 18.28
C MET A 146 -25.79 19.30 18.58
N SER A 147 -26.00 20.56 18.21
CA SER A 147 -27.29 21.27 18.28
C SER A 147 -28.39 20.58 17.49
N SER A 148 -28.11 20.23 16.22
CA SER A 148 -29.11 19.63 15.33
C SER A 148 -29.52 18.24 15.82
N PHE A 149 -28.59 17.50 16.42
CA PHE A 149 -28.91 16.24 17.09
C PHE A 149 -29.86 16.44 18.27
N ALA A 150 -29.50 17.32 19.22
CA ALA A 150 -30.35 17.60 20.40
C ALA A 150 -31.77 18.02 19.98
N SER A 151 -31.86 18.97 19.05
CA SER A 151 -33.11 19.67 18.71
C SER A 151 -34.03 18.88 17.77
N PHE A 152 -33.49 18.05 16.87
CA PHE A 152 -34.31 17.40 15.84
C PHE A 152 -34.30 15.88 15.91
N ALA A 153 -33.20 15.25 16.33
CA ALA A 153 -33.12 13.79 16.44
C ALA A 153 -33.73 13.27 17.75
N THR A 154 -33.77 14.07 18.81
CA THR A 154 -34.32 13.69 20.12
C THR A 154 -35.51 14.57 20.52
N GLU A 155 -36.17 14.24 21.63
CA GLU A 155 -37.20 15.11 22.23
C GLU A 155 -36.68 15.94 23.42
N ALA A 156 -35.37 15.96 23.66
CA ALA A 156 -34.79 16.59 24.85
C ALA A 156 -35.01 18.11 24.94
N THR A 157 -35.25 18.78 23.80
CA THR A 157 -35.56 20.22 23.74
C THR A 157 -37.04 20.50 23.46
N GLY A 158 -37.92 19.49 23.51
CA GLY A 158 -39.36 19.66 23.34
C GLY A 158 -39.83 20.01 21.92
N PHE A 159 -39.17 19.51 20.86
CA PHE A 159 -39.54 19.85 19.47
C PHE A 159 -41.01 19.57 19.17
N SER A 160 -41.51 18.38 19.52
CA SER A 160 -42.90 18.00 19.21
C SER A 160 -43.93 18.83 19.99
N GLU A 161 -43.55 19.43 21.12
CA GLU A 161 -44.40 20.32 21.90
C GLU A 161 -44.46 21.71 21.27
N LEU A 162 -43.33 22.21 20.75
CA LEU A 162 -43.25 23.51 20.08
C LEU A 162 -43.90 23.51 18.69
N PHE A 163 -43.79 22.40 17.95
CA PHE A 163 -44.30 22.23 16.58
C PHE A 163 -45.20 21.00 16.47
N PRO A 164 -46.42 21.04 17.06
CA PRO A 164 -47.32 19.90 17.05
C PRO A 164 -47.73 19.54 15.61
N GLY A 165 -47.70 18.24 15.30
CA GLY A 165 -48.03 17.71 13.97
C GLY A 165 -46.89 17.77 12.94
N ILE A 166 -45.74 18.38 13.27
CA ILE A 166 -44.55 18.34 12.41
C ILE A 166 -43.62 17.20 12.86
N ILE A 167 -43.24 16.35 11.92
CA ILE A 167 -42.32 15.22 12.17
C ILE A 167 -41.00 15.48 11.42
N PRO A 168 -39.95 15.96 12.12
CA PRO A 168 -38.66 16.23 11.51
C PRO A 168 -37.85 14.95 11.35
N SER A 169 -37.22 14.78 10.18
CA SER A 169 -36.18 13.77 9.94
C SER A 169 -34.84 14.48 9.75
N LEU A 170 -33.91 14.31 10.70
CA LEU A 170 -32.54 14.83 10.56
C LEU A 170 -31.79 13.99 9.53
N LEU A 171 -31.14 14.66 8.56
CA LEU A 171 -30.47 13.97 7.47
C LEU A 171 -28.95 13.93 7.65
N THR A 172 -28.34 12.77 7.42
CA THR A 172 -26.89 12.55 7.52
C THR A 172 -26.33 11.76 6.33
N LEU A 173 -25.00 11.61 6.29
CA LEU A 173 -24.28 10.91 5.23
C LEU A 173 -24.76 9.46 5.09
N THR A 174 -25.00 9.00 3.85
CA THR A 174 -25.47 7.64 3.56
C THR A 174 -24.52 6.55 4.09
N THR A 175 -23.23 6.84 4.22
CA THR A 175 -22.22 5.92 4.77
C THR A 175 -22.49 5.55 6.23
N ASN A 176 -23.14 6.42 7.03
CA ASN A 176 -23.48 6.12 8.43
C ASN A 176 -24.40 4.89 8.57
N PHE A 177 -25.20 4.62 7.54
CA PHE A 177 -26.13 3.48 7.51
C PHE A 177 -25.49 2.17 7.02
N LYS A 178 -24.16 2.11 6.90
CA LYS A 178 -23.41 0.88 6.57
C LYS A 178 -22.80 0.20 7.79
N PHE A 179 -22.79 0.86 8.95
CA PHE A 179 -22.17 0.35 10.16
C PHE A 179 -23.17 -0.45 11.01
N PRO A 180 -22.91 -1.74 11.28
CA PRO A 180 -23.77 -2.59 12.13
C PRO A 180 -24.02 -1.97 13.50
N ILE A 181 -25.22 -2.18 14.05
CA ILE A 181 -25.73 -1.67 15.34
C ILE A 181 -25.91 -0.14 15.35
N TYR A 182 -24.88 0.64 14.97
CA TYR A 182 -24.94 2.10 14.89
C TYR A 182 -26.07 2.58 13.98
N ARG A 183 -26.19 1.97 12.80
CA ARG A 183 -27.26 2.22 11.84
C ARG A 183 -28.65 2.13 12.47
N ASP A 184 -28.91 1.10 13.25
CA ASP A 184 -30.25 0.88 13.83
C ASP A 184 -30.56 1.89 14.93
N ILE A 185 -29.56 2.32 15.69
CA ILE A 185 -29.70 3.40 16.68
C ILE A 185 -30.08 4.73 16.02
N ILE A 186 -29.35 5.14 14.97
CA ILE A 186 -29.65 6.40 14.30
C ILE A 186 -30.99 6.35 13.54
N LEU A 187 -31.36 5.18 12.97
CA LEU A 187 -32.67 4.99 12.37
C LEU A 187 -33.79 5.09 13.41
N ALA A 188 -33.60 4.53 14.61
CA ALA A 188 -34.55 4.63 15.73
C ALA A 188 -34.77 6.07 16.19
N LEU A 189 -33.74 6.92 16.10
CA LEU A 189 -33.84 8.36 16.35
C LEU A 189 -34.56 9.14 15.23
N GLY A 190 -34.97 8.45 14.15
CA GLY A 190 -35.60 9.09 13.00
C GLY A 190 -34.61 9.83 12.09
N ILE A 191 -33.31 9.53 12.20
CA ILE A 191 -32.28 10.07 11.30
C ILE A 191 -32.33 9.28 9.99
N ALA A 192 -32.25 9.98 8.85
CA ALA A 192 -32.32 9.39 7.52
C ALA A 192 -31.14 9.83 6.62
N SER A 193 -31.03 9.23 5.44
CA SER A 193 -30.01 9.58 4.45
C SER A 193 -30.29 10.96 3.84
N VAL A 194 -29.23 11.75 3.63
CA VAL A 194 -29.29 13.03 2.88
C VAL A 194 -29.30 12.83 1.36
N SER A 195 -29.42 11.59 0.87
CA SER A 195 -29.58 11.31 -0.56
C SER A 195 -30.86 11.95 -1.11
N ARG A 196 -30.82 12.43 -2.37
CA ARG A 196 -31.98 13.06 -3.03
C ARG A 196 -33.23 12.18 -2.94
N HIS A 197 -33.07 10.87 -3.19
CA HIS A 197 -34.17 9.90 -3.12
C HIS A 197 -34.87 9.90 -1.75
N SER A 198 -34.09 9.90 -0.66
CA SER A 198 -34.60 9.95 0.70
C SER A 198 -35.35 11.25 1.00
N CYS A 199 -34.79 12.39 0.60
CA CYS A 199 -35.44 13.70 0.79
C CYS A 199 -36.80 13.76 0.09
N GLU A 200 -36.86 13.39 -1.19
CA GLU A 200 -38.08 13.41 -2.00
C GLU A 200 -39.13 12.46 -1.42
N LYS A 201 -38.71 11.26 -1.00
CA LYS A 201 -39.62 10.26 -0.41
C LYS A 201 -40.22 10.72 0.92
N ILE A 202 -39.44 11.33 1.81
CA ILE A 202 -39.94 11.86 3.08
C ILE A 202 -40.96 12.97 2.83
N LEU A 203 -40.63 13.94 1.96
CA LEU A 203 -41.51 15.07 1.64
C LEU A 203 -42.79 14.65 0.91
N SER A 204 -42.79 13.51 0.23
CA SER A 204 -43.98 12.94 -0.42
C SER A 204 -44.77 11.98 0.48
N SER A 205 -44.33 11.71 1.72
CA SER A 205 -44.95 10.71 2.60
C SER A 205 -46.26 11.17 3.27
N GLY A 206 -46.65 12.44 3.13
CA GLY A 206 -47.84 13.01 3.75
C GLY A 206 -47.59 14.37 4.41
N PRO A 207 -48.62 15.05 4.90
CA PRO A 207 -48.51 16.35 5.58
C PRO A 207 -47.73 16.23 6.90
N GLY A 208 -47.04 17.31 7.29
CA GLY A 208 -46.18 17.37 8.48
C GLY A 208 -44.84 16.64 8.36
N ARG A 209 -44.61 15.84 7.32
CA ARG A 209 -43.35 15.08 7.11
C ARG A 209 -42.28 16.00 6.55
N SER A 210 -41.36 16.41 7.41
CA SER A 210 -40.38 17.46 7.12
C SER A 210 -38.95 16.95 7.27
N ILE A 211 -38.01 17.59 6.56
CA ILE A 211 -36.59 17.21 6.59
C ILE A 211 -35.74 18.31 7.20
N VAL A 212 -34.69 17.93 7.90
CA VAL A 212 -33.69 18.86 8.47
C VAL A 212 -32.34 18.57 7.85
N ILE A 213 -31.76 19.57 7.20
CA ILE A 213 -30.46 19.46 6.52
C ILE A 213 -29.50 20.47 7.13
N VAL A 214 -28.33 19.99 7.56
CA VAL A 214 -27.23 20.86 7.95
C VAL A 214 -26.47 21.29 6.69
N ILE A 215 -26.72 22.53 6.24
CA ILE A 215 -26.43 22.96 4.86
C ILE A 215 -24.92 23.10 4.58
N GLY A 216 -24.16 23.63 5.54
CA GLY A 216 -22.73 23.89 5.40
C GLY A 216 -21.90 22.63 5.08
N GLY A 217 -22.26 21.51 5.72
CA GLY A 217 -21.61 20.21 5.57
C GLY A 217 -20.11 20.24 5.92
N ALA A 218 -19.35 19.32 5.32
CA ALA A 218 -17.91 19.20 5.52
C ALA A 218 -17.08 20.45 5.13
N SER A 219 -17.62 21.36 4.32
CA SER A 219 -16.92 22.61 3.97
C SER A 219 -16.96 23.63 5.09
N GLU A 220 -18.06 23.66 5.84
CA GLU A 220 -18.25 24.61 6.94
C GLU A 220 -17.60 24.10 8.22
N SER A 221 -17.59 22.78 8.45
CA SER A 221 -16.86 22.18 9.58
C SER A 221 -15.35 22.45 9.54
N LEU A 222 -14.77 22.67 8.35
CA LEU A 222 -13.37 23.05 8.19
C LEU A 222 -13.05 24.49 8.61
N ASN A 223 -14.06 25.34 8.75
CA ASN A 223 -13.90 26.75 9.15
C ASN A 223 -14.61 27.02 10.48
N ALA A 224 -15.04 25.99 11.21
CA ALA A 224 -15.70 26.13 12.50
C ALA A 224 -14.69 26.65 13.54
N ARG A 225 -14.86 27.91 13.95
CA ARG A 225 -14.01 28.60 14.92
C ARG A 225 -14.89 29.24 16.00
N PRO A 226 -14.51 29.15 17.29
CA PRO A 226 -15.23 29.84 18.35
C PRO A 226 -15.34 31.36 18.10
N GLY A 227 -16.55 31.90 18.25
CA GLY A 227 -16.84 33.32 18.08
C GLY A 227 -16.92 33.81 16.63
N ILE A 228 -16.88 32.91 15.64
CA ILE A 228 -16.99 33.26 14.20
C ILE A 228 -18.16 32.48 13.59
N ALA A 229 -19.02 33.17 12.84
CA ALA A 229 -20.17 32.60 12.13
C ALA A 229 -20.01 32.78 10.61
N ASP A 230 -19.16 31.94 9.99
CA ASP A 230 -18.93 31.94 8.54
C ASP A 230 -19.72 30.82 7.87
N LEU A 231 -20.80 31.16 7.17
CA LEU A 231 -21.72 30.17 6.56
C LEU A 231 -21.46 29.96 5.06
N VAL A 232 -21.34 28.69 4.67
CA VAL A 232 -21.12 28.28 3.28
C VAL A 232 -22.47 28.05 2.59
N LEU A 233 -23.13 29.13 2.19
CA LEU A 233 -24.50 29.10 1.66
C LEU A 233 -24.65 29.60 0.21
N LYS A 234 -23.83 30.54 -0.28
CA LYS A 234 -24.06 31.16 -1.61
C LYS A 234 -24.08 30.15 -2.76
N LYS A 235 -23.27 29.08 -2.70
CA LYS A 235 -23.22 28.03 -3.75
C LYS A 235 -24.14 26.83 -3.47
N ARG A 236 -24.95 26.84 -2.40
CA ARG A 236 -25.78 25.69 -1.97
C ARG A 236 -27.24 25.87 -2.37
N LEU A 237 -27.60 25.47 -3.60
CA LEU A 237 -28.97 25.56 -4.12
C LEU A 237 -29.77 24.24 -4.04
N GLY A 238 -29.13 23.14 -3.65
CA GLY A 238 -29.73 21.80 -3.72
C GLY A 238 -30.96 21.61 -2.83
N PHE A 239 -30.93 22.15 -1.60
CA PHE A 239 -32.07 22.03 -0.67
C PHE A 239 -33.25 22.89 -1.09
N ILE A 240 -33.00 24.09 -1.64
CA ILE A 240 -34.01 24.98 -2.22
C ILE A 240 -34.69 24.31 -3.40
N ARG A 241 -33.91 23.66 -4.28
CA ARG A 241 -34.42 22.89 -5.41
C ARG A 241 -35.38 21.78 -4.98
N ILE A 242 -35.05 21.05 -3.90
CA ILE A 242 -35.90 19.99 -3.35
C ILE A 242 -37.18 20.61 -2.75
N ALA A 243 -37.06 21.71 -2.02
CA ALA A 243 -38.19 22.40 -1.41
C ALA A 243 -39.22 22.85 -2.46
N ILE A 244 -38.78 23.53 -3.53
CA ILE A 244 -39.66 24.00 -4.62
C ILE A 244 -40.35 22.82 -5.33
N ARG A 245 -39.60 21.75 -5.64
CA ARG A 245 -40.17 20.59 -6.35
C ARG A 245 -41.33 19.94 -5.58
N HIS A 246 -41.25 19.95 -4.25
CA HIS A 246 -42.25 19.31 -3.39
C HIS A 246 -43.24 20.31 -2.77
N GLY A 247 -43.16 21.60 -3.12
CA GLY A 247 -43.99 22.64 -2.51
C GLY A 247 -43.82 22.72 -0.98
N ALA A 248 -42.64 22.37 -0.47
CA ALA A 248 -42.32 22.40 0.95
C ALA A 248 -41.71 23.76 1.31
N ASP A 249 -42.28 24.45 2.29
CA ASP A 249 -41.82 25.79 2.70
C ASP A 249 -40.43 25.67 3.36
N LEU A 250 -39.55 26.65 3.10
CA LEU A 250 -38.19 26.66 3.65
C LEU A 250 -38.19 27.30 5.04
N VAL A 251 -37.50 26.69 6.00
CA VAL A 251 -37.38 27.24 7.36
C VAL A 251 -35.89 27.41 7.71
N PRO A 252 -35.39 28.65 7.83
CA PRO A 252 -34.04 28.89 8.32
C PRO A 252 -33.93 28.59 9.81
N VAL A 253 -32.87 27.87 10.20
CA VAL A 253 -32.58 27.53 11.58
C VAL A 253 -31.15 27.96 11.90
N PHE A 254 -30.97 28.72 12.99
CA PHE A 254 -29.66 29.18 13.45
C PHE A 254 -29.39 28.71 14.89
N SER A 255 -28.25 28.06 15.12
CA SER A 255 -27.83 27.53 16.41
C SER A 255 -26.64 28.31 16.95
N PHE A 256 -26.90 29.19 17.91
CA PHE A 256 -25.86 29.89 18.66
C PHE A 256 -25.15 28.91 19.61
N GLY A 257 -23.82 29.02 19.75
CA GLY A 257 -23.03 28.16 20.64
C GLY A 257 -22.42 26.92 19.99
N GLU A 258 -22.80 26.58 18.74
CA GLU A 258 -22.33 25.36 18.07
C GLU A 258 -20.84 25.41 17.68
N ASN A 259 -20.33 26.58 17.28
CA ASN A 259 -18.93 26.73 16.89
C ASN A 259 -17.98 26.86 18.10
N GLU A 260 -18.53 27.09 19.29
CA GLU A 260 -17.81 27.22 20.56
C GLU A 260 -17.51 25.87 21.22
N LEU A 261 -18.07 24.77 20.69
CA LEU A 261 -17.91 23.43 21.26
C LEU A 261 -16.50 22.85 21.08
N TYR A 262 -15.77 23.32 20.08
CA TYR A 262 -14.45 22.82 19.71
C TYR A 262 -13.53 23.95 19.28
N GLU A 263 -12.26 23.83 19.64
CA GLU A 263 -11.19 24.64 19.06
C GLU A 263 -10.56 23.87 17.92
N GLN A 264 -10.71 24.40 16.72
CA GLN A 264 -10.06 23.83 15.56
C GLN A 264 -8.59 24.28 15.54
N VAL A 265 -7.68 23.41 15.10
CA VAL A 265 -6.29 23.79 14.82
C VAL A 265 -6.28 24.74 13.63
N ASP A 266 -5.50 25.81 13.70
CA ASP A 266 -5.46 26.81 12.64
C ASP A 266 -5.09 26.19 11.30
N ASN A 267 -5.94 26.45 10.33
CA ASN A 267 -5.93 25.80 9.03
C ASN A 267 -6.01 26.86 7.94
N SER A 268 -5.07 27.81 7.98
CA SER A 268 -5.04 28.93 7.03
C SER A 268 -5.06 28.41 5.59
N THR A 269 -5.78 29.12 4.72
CA THR A 269 -5.90 28.78 3.30
C THR A 269 -4.50 28.71 2.69
N GLY A 270 -4.11 27.51 2.25
CA GLY A 270 -2.78 27.23 1.70
C GLY A 270 -1.85 26.41 2.61
N SER A 271 -2.17 26.27 3.90
CA SER A 271 -1.43 25.40 4.83
C SER A 271 -1.43 23.93 4.38
N TRP A 272 -0.41 23.17 4.80
CA TRP A 272 -0.34 21.73 4.51
C TRP A 272 -1.58 20.99 5.03
N LEU A 273 -2.04 21.33 6.23
CA LEU A 273 -3.21 20.72 6.87
C LEU A 273 -4.47 20.95 6.03
N TRP A 274 -4.61 22.17 5.48
CA TRP A 274 -5.74 22.56 4.64
C TRP A 274 -5.74 21.78 3.34
N GLN A 275 -4.56 21.60 2.74
CA GLN A 275 -4.40 20.81 1.52
C GLN A 275 -4.75 19.33 1.72
N VAL A 276 -4.38 18.74 2.87
CA VAL A 276 -4.73 17.35 3.20
C VAL A 276 -6.23 17.21 3.45
N GLN A 277 -6.80 18.07 4.28
CA GLN A 277 -8.23 18.05 4.59
C GLN A 277 -9.09 18.27 3.33
N LYS A 278 -8.69 19.20 2.44
CA LYS A 278 -9.38 19.44 1.17
C LYS A 278 -9.28 18.25 0.21
N LYS A 279 -8.12 17.60 0.12
CA LYS A 279 -7.96 16.37 -0.68
C LYS A 279 -8.82 15.24 -0.12
N MET A 280 -8.90 15.10 1.20
CA MET A 280 -9.77 14.11 1.84
C MET A 280 -11.25 14.40 1.57
N GLN A 281 -11.65 15.68 1.64
CA GLN A 281 -13.00 16.12 1.29
C GLN A 281 -13.38 15.72 -0.13
N GLN A 282 -12.47 15.97 -1.08
CA GLN A 282 -12.68 15.70 -2.50
C GLN A 282 -12.70 14.20 -2.80
N ALA A 283 -11.93 13.39 -2.07
CA ALA A 283 -11.82 11.96 -2.29
C ALA A 283 -12.94 11.15 -1.62
N LEU A 284 -13.35 11.53 -0.41
CA LEU A 284 -14.23 10.72 0.45
C LEU A 284 -15.59 11.37 0.75
N GLY A 285 -15.80 12.63 0.39
CA GLY A 285 -17.03 13.37 0.68
C GLY A 285 -17.19 13.81 2.14
N PHE A 286 -16.21 13.50 3.00
CA PHE A 286 -16.15 13.94 4.40
C PHE A 286 -14.72 14.37 4.76
N THR A 287 -14.59 15.19 5.79
CA THR A 287 -13.31 15.65 6.34
C THR A 287 -13.24 15.39 7.84
N MET A 288 -12.03 15.23 8.35
CA MET A 288 -11.74 15.22 9.78
C MET A 288 -11.02 16.53 10.10
N PRO A 289 -11.75 17.56 10.57
CA PRO A 289 -11.08 18.73 11.14
C PRO A 289 -10.17 18.25 12.29
N LEU A 290 -8.94 18.77 12.35
CA LEU A 290 -8.13 18.60 13.55
C LEU A 290 -8.64 19.63 14.55
N PHE A 291 -9.18 19.15 15.65
CA PHE A 291 -9.71 19.97 16.72
C PHE A 291 -9.25 19.41 18.06
N HIS A 292 -9.22 20.27 19.06
CA HIS A 292 -9.18 19.89 20.45
C HIS A 292 -10.35 20.55 21.18
N ALA A 293 -10.71 19.97 22.30
CA ALA A 293 -11.62 20.54 23.27
C ALA A 293 -11.16 20.06 24.65
N ARG A 294 -12.09 19.64 25.51
CA ARG A 294 -11.76 19.17 26.86
C ARG A 294 -11.53 17.66 26.93
N GLY A 295 -10.81 17.24 27.97
CA GLY A 295 -10.67 15.82 28.32
C GLY A 295 -11.79 15.32 29.22
N ILE A 296 -11.70 14.03 29.57
CA ILE A 296 -12.60 13.41 30.57
C ILE A 296 -12.30 14.01 31.95
N PHE A 297 -11.02 14.10 32.31
CA PHE A 297 -10.56 14.56 33.64
C PHE A 297 -9.88 15.92 33.63
N ASN A 298 -9.85 16.62 32.50
CA ASN A 298 -9.31 17.98 32.38
C ASN A 298 -10.27 18.87 31.58
N TYR A 299 -10.07 20.18 31.64
CA TYR A 299 -10.95 21.17 31.05
C TYR A 299 -10.52 21.69 29.67
N ASN A 300 -9.30 21.40 29.21
CA ASN A 300 -8.69 22.10 28.06
C ASN A 300 -7.91 21.21 27.06
N VAL A 301 -7.77 19.89 27.32
CA VAL A 301 -7.05 18.98 26.42
C VAL A 301 -7.81 17.65 26.23
N GLY A 302 -8.47 17.49 25.09
CA GLY A 302 -9.11 16.24 24.68
C GLY A 302 -10.03 16.35 23.47
N LEU A 303 -10.92 15.38 23.31
CA LEU A 303 -11.85 15.25 22.17
C LEU A 303 -13.33 15.47 22.55
N ILE A 304 -13.61 15.73 23.83
CA ILE A 304 -14.97 15.94 24.33
C ILE A 304 -15.31 17.41 24.18
N PRO A 305 -16.47 17.78 23.60
CA PRO A 305 -16.81 19.16 23.34
C PRO A 305 -16.87 19.96 24.64
N TYR A 306 -16.54 21.24 24.55
CA TYR A 306 -16.69 22.15 25.67
C TYR A 306 -18.15 22.22 26.12
N ARG A 307 -18.34 22.40 27.43
CA ARG A 307 -19.66 22.68 27.99
C ARG A 307 -20.00 24.13 27.69
N HIS A 308 -20.76 24.34 26.63
CA HIS A 308 -21.19 25.66 26.20
C HIS A 308 -22.70 25.67 25.92
N PRO A 309 -23.45 26.73 26.33
CA PRO A 309 -24.86 26.87 26.02
C PRO A 309 -25.13 26.84 24.50
N ILE A 310 -26.08 26.01 24.07
CA ILE A 310 -26.55 25.96 22.69
C ILE A 310 -27.99 26.49 22.63
N VAL A 311 -28.25 27.46 21.76
CA VAL A 311 -29.62 27.96 21.51
C VAL A 311 -29.92 27.87 20.02
N THR A 312 -30.80 26.92 19.66
CA THR A 312 -31.29 26.73 18.31
C THR A 312 -32.57 27.54 18.12
N VAL A 313 -32.56 28.49 17.19
CA VAL A 313 -33.72 29.30 16.81
C VAL A 313 -34.29 28.80 15.50
N VAL A 314 -35.59 28.48 15.48
CA VAL A 314 -36.35 28.10 14.29
C VAL A 314 -37.11 29.32 13.79
N GLY A 315 -36.71 29.80 12.61
CA GLY A 315 -37.24 31.02 11.99
C GLY A 315 -38.61 30.84 11.34
N LYS A 316 -39.01 31.89 10.61
CA LYS A 316 -40.30 31.92 9.90
C LYS A 316 -40.26 31.06 8.63
N PRO A 317 -41.37 30.40 8.26
CA PRO A 317 -41.46 29.67 7.01
C PRO A 317 -41.48 30.62 5.81
N ILE A 318 -40.67 30.30 4.80
CA ILE A 318 -40.57 31.03 3.54
C ILE A 318 -41.32 30.22 2.48
N PRO A 319 -42.45 30.75 1.97
CA PRO A 319 -43.21 30.09 0.92
C PRO A 319 -42.36 29.91 -0.34
N VAL A 320 -42.36 28.71 -0.89
CA VAL A 320 -41.67 28.43 -2.15
C VAL A 320 -42.57 28.74 -3.36
N PRO A 321 -42.01 29.22 -4.48
CA PRO A 321 -42.77 29.43 -5.71
C PRO A 321 -43.38 28.12 -6.22
N LYS A 322 -44.59 28.19 -6.77
CA LYS A 322 -45.23 27.03 -7.41
C LYS A 322 -44.56 26.73 -8.75
N MET A 323 -44.41 25.45 -9.05
CA MET A 323 -43.95 24.97 -10.36
C MET A 323 -45.05 25.19 -11.40
N GLU A 324 -44.69 25.70 -12.59
CA GLU A 324 -45.62 25.90 -13.69
C GLU A 324 -46.06 24.56 -14.33
N PRO A 325 -47.26 24.48 -14.95
CA PRO A 325 -47.71 23.27 -15.63
C PRO A 325 -46.74 22.81 -16.73
N GLY A 326 -46.21 21.59 -16.60
CA GLY A 326 -45.20 21.03 -17.52
C GLY A 326 -43.74 21.26 -17.10
N GLN A 327 -43.49 22.04 -16.06
CA GLN A 327 -42.16 22.30 -15.53
C GLN A 327 -41.69 21.11 -14.64
N THR A 328 -40.54 20.50 -14.97
CA THR A 328 -39.97 19.38 -14.21
C THR A 328 -38.87 19.79 -13.23
N GLU A 329 -38.23 20.93 -13.46
CA GLU A 329 -37.14 21.49 -12.65
C GLU A 329 -37.34 23.00 -12.44
N PRO A 330 -37.09 23.55 -11.23
CA PRO A 330 -37.22 24.98 -10.96
C PRO A 330 -36.23 25.79 -11.80
N THR A 331 -36.65 26.97 -12.25
CA THR A 331 -35.78 27.86 -13.02
C THR A 331 -34.64 28.39 -12.15
N GLN A 332 -33.54 28.80 -12.77
CA GLN A 332 -32.41 29.35 -12.03
C GLN A 332 -32.78 30.65 -11.29
N GLU A 333 -33.70 31.43 -11.85
CA GLU A 333 -34.25 32.65 -11.25
C GLU A 333 -35.05 32.33 -9.98
N GLN A 334 -36.01 31.40 -10.06
CA GLN A 334 -36.78 30.92 -8.89
C GLN A 334 -35.86 30.44 -7.75
N LEU A 335 -34.77 29.74 -8.08
CA LEU A 335 -33.79 29.28 -7.10
C LEU A 335 -33.05 30.43 -6.41
N LEU A 336 -32.62 31.44 -7.17
CA LEU A 336 -31.83 32.56 -6.64
C LEU A 336 -32.69 33.55 -5.84
N GLU A 337 -33.92 33.83 -6.29
CA GLU A 337 -34.87 34.66 -5.54
C GLU A 337 -35.23 34.01 -4.20
N THR A 338 -35.56 32.71 -4.22
CA THR A 338 -35.85 31.97 -3.00
C THR A 338 -34.62 31.90 -2.08
N GLN A 339 -33.41 31.77 -2.64
CA GLN A 339 -32.17 31.83 -1.86
C GLN A 339 -31.96 33.18 -1.20
N ALA A 340 -32.26 34.28 -1.90
CA ALA A 340 -32.13 35.63 -1.35
C ALA A 340 -33.08 35.84 -0.16
N LEU A 341 -34.34 35.40 -0.27
CA LEU A 341 -35.30 35.43 0.84
C LEU A 341 -34.83 34.57 2.02
N TYR A 342 -34.28 33.38 1.74
CA TYR A 342 -33.73 32.50 2.76
C TYR A 342 -32.53 33.11 3.49
N ILE A 343 -31.63 33.76 2.76
CA ILE A 343 -30.48 34.47 3.34
C ILE A 343 -30.94 35.65 4.19
N GLN A 344 -31.90 36.44 3.70
CA GLN A 344 -32.43 37.60 4.41
C GLN A 344 -33.06 37.20 5.75
N GLU A 345 -33.86 36.14 5.78
CA GLU A 345 -34.48 35.67 7.02
C GLU A 345 -33.45 35.06 7.98
N LEU A 346 -32.43 34.35 7.46
CA LEU A 346 -31.33 33.85 8.29
C LEU A 346 -30.52 34.99 8.94
N GLU A 347 -30.25 36.05 8.19
CA GLU A 347 -29.61 37.27 8.70
C GLU A 347 -30.50 38.01 9.71
N SER A 348 -31.81 38.03 9.49
CA SER A 348 -32.80 38.58 10.43
C SER A 348 -32.76 37.88 11.78
N ILE A 349 -32.79 36.53 11.80
CA ILE A 349 -32.64 35.71 13.01
C ILE A 349 -31.32 36.04 13.70
N TYR A 350 -30.22 36.03 12.96
CA TYR A 350 -28.90 36.33 13.53
C TYR A 350 -28.87 37.70 14.19
N ASN A 351 -29.30 38.74 13.46
CA ASN A 351 -29.28 40.13 13.96
C ASN A 351 -30.19 40.33 15.17
N LYS A 352 -31.32 39.63 15.25
CA LYS A 352 -32.24 39.72 16.39
C LYS A 352 -31.67 39.13 17.68
N TYR A 353 -30.91 38.04 17.59
CA TYR A 353 -30.46 37.30 18.79
C TYR A 353 -28.95 37.37 19.07
N LYS A 354 -28.13 37.91 18.16
CA LYS A 354 -26.66 37.96 18.31
C LYS A 354 -26.19 38.65 19.59
N ASP A 355 -26.87 39.71 20.01
CA ASP A 355 -26.48 40.46 21.22
C ASP A 355 -26.91 39.77 22.53
N VAL A 356 -27.79 38.76 22.43
CA VAL A 356 -28.22 37.95 23.58
C VAL A 356 -27.36 36.69 23.70
N TYR A 357 -27.21 35.94 22.60
CA TYR A 357 -26.59 34.61 22.61
C TYR A 357 -25.15 34.56 22.09
N ALA A 358 -24.67 35.60 21.37
CA ALA A 358 -23.31 35.69 20.84
C ALA A 358 -22.58 36.97 21.31
N LYS A 359 -22.59 37.20 22.64
CA LYS A 359 -21.97 38.38 23.27
C LYS A 359 -20.47 38.50 23.02
N ASN A 360 -19.77 37.37 22.98
CA ASN A 360 -18.31 37.30 22.82
C ASN A 360 -17.89 36.99 21.37
N ARG A 361 -18.72 37.35 20.39
CA ARG A 361 -18.41 37.13 18.97
C ARG A 361 -17.18 37.96 18.57
N LYS A 362 -16.29 37.35 17.79
CA LYS A 362 -15.11 38.00 17.21
C LYS A 362 -15.45 38.71 15.89
N GLN A 363 -16.46 38.20 15.20
CA GLN A 363 -16.90 38.70 13.90
C GLN A 363 -18.42 38.48 13.77
N ASP A 364 -19.10 39.41 13.08
CA ASP A 364 -20.50 39.23 12.69
C ASP A 364 -20.66 38.16 11.58
N LEU A 365 -21.89 37.67 11.41
CA LEU A 365 -22.27 36.66 10.42
C LEU A 365 -21.77 37.01 9.02
N ARG A 366 -21.06 36.07 8.39
CA ARG A 366 -20.62 36.19 7.00
C ARG A 366 -21.16 35.04 6.16
N ILE A 367 -21.97 35.37 5.17
CA ILE A 367 -22.45 34.41 4.17
C ILE A 367 -21.56 34.49 2.93
N TRP A 368 -20.95 33.37 2.54
CA TRP A 368 -19.97 33.36 1.46
C TRP A 368 -20.05 32.11 0.59
N ALA A 369 -19.31 32.13 -0.51
CA ALA A 369 -19.41 31.15 -1.60
C ALA A 369 -18.45 29.96 -1.45
N GLY A 370 -17.81 29.81 -0.29
CA GLY A 370 -16.52 29.09 -0.22
C GLY A 370 -15.43 29.90 -0.93
N ILE A 371 -14.16 29.49 -0.80
CA ILE A 371 -13.00 30.30 -1.22
C ILE A 371 -13.08 30.65 -2.71
N ASP A 372 -13.41 31.91 -2.98
CA ASP A 372 -13.20 32.56 -4.27
C ASP A 372 -11.71 32.87 -4.44
N LYS A 373 -11.23 32.72 -5.67
CA LYS A 373 -9.83 32.96 -6.05
C LYS A 373 -9.39 34.43 -5.83
N ASP A 374 -10.33 35.33 -5.53
CA ASP A 374 -10.14 36.77 -5.63
C ASP A 374 -9.71 37.44 -4.30
N HIS A 375 -9.79 36.73 -3.17
CA HIS A 375 -9.21 37.22 -1.90
C HIS A 375 -7.68 37.05 -1.81
N VAL A 376 -7.03 36.56 -2.87
CA VAL A 376 -5.56 36.46 -2.98
C VAL A 376 -4.91 37.80 -3.37
N CYS A 377 -5.68 38.81 -3.79
CA CYS A 377 -5.10 40.00 -4.43
C CYS A 377 -4.99 41.27 -3.57
N LEU A 378 -5.45 41.30 -2.30
CA LEU A 378 -5.51 42.56 -1.52
C LEU A 378 -4.77 42.58 -0.17
N LEU A 379 -3.97 41.55 0.14
CA LEU A 379 -3.10 41.54 1.33
C LEU A 379 -1.61 41.23 1.02
N CYS A 380 -1.21 41.24 -0.26
CA CYS A 380 0.19 41.03 -0.67
C CYS A 380 0.98 42.34 -0.82
N ALA A 381 0.67 43.37 -0.02
CA ALA A 381 1.44 44.60 0.03
C ALA A 381 1.71 45.03 1.49
N SER A 382 2.47 44.21 2.22
CA SER A 382 3.45 44.67 3.23
C SER A 382 3.94 43.49 4.08
N SER A 383 5.22 43.57 4.44
CA SER A 383 5.99 42.70 5.33
C SER A 383 6.53 41.39 4.74
N GLN A 384 7.81 41.50 4.41
CA GLN A 384 8.79 40.45 4.17
C GLN A 384 8.98 39.59 5.43
N GLY A 385 9.28 38.29 5.26
CA GLY A 385 9.85 37.48 6.35
C GLY A 385 9.71 35.97 6.20
N PHE A 386 10.79 35.33 5.73
CA PHE A 386 11.25 33.99 6.09
C PHE A 386 10.43 32.71 5.74
N LEU A 387 10.98 31.99 4.77
CA LEU A 387 11.16 30.52 4.65
C LEU A 387 9.97 29.57 4.94
N HIS A 388 9.39 29.00 3.87
CA HIS A 388 8.68 27.72 3.88
C HIS A 388 8.75 27.05 2.50
N TYR A 389 9.31 25.84 2.39
CA TYR A 389 9.15 24.86 1.31
C TYR A 389 9.79 23.54 1.80
N THR A 390 9.30 22.31 1.65
CA THR A 390 8.05 21.68 1.16
C THR A 390 8.30 20.18 1.24
N ILE A 391 7.42 19.36 1.81
CA ILE A 391 7.28 17.94 1.45
C ILE A 391 5.81 17.49 1.63
N PHE A 392 5.34 16.65 0.70
CA PHE A 392 4.09 15.88 0.65
C PHE A 392 2.97 16.40 -0.26
N GLY A 393 3.13 16.12 -1.54
CA GLY A 393 2.00 16.02 -2.45
C GLY A 393 2.32 15.19 -3.67
N THR A 394 1.97 13.91 -3.68
CA THR A 394 1.34 13.21 -4.81
C THR A 394 1.02 11.76 -4.39
N ILE A 395 -0.26 11.35 -4.43
CA ILE A 395 -0.90 10.08 -4.85
C ILE A 395 -2.37 10.50 -5.13
N ALA A 396 -2.98 9.94 -6.18
CA ALA A 396 -4.40 10.02 -6.59
C ALA A 396 -4.77 11.11 -7.63
N CYS A 397 -4.46 10.80 -8.89
CA CYS A 397 -5.34 10.95 -10.07
C CYS A 397 -5.55 9.50 -10.57
N GLU A 398 -6.68 8.98 -11.04
CA GLU A 398 -7.76 9.51 -11.87
C GLU A 398 -9.14 9.02 -11.40
N ILE A 399 -10.21 9.77 -11.69
CA ILE A 399 -11.43 9.31 -12.37
C ILE A 399 -12.26 10.55 -12.75
N ARG A 400 -12.65 10.56 -14.02
CA ARG A 400 -13.39 11.58 -14.77
C ARG A 400 -14.89 11.31 -14.65
N ILE A 401 -15.71 12.35 -14.41
CA ILE A 401 -17.16 12.31 -14.70
C ILE A 401 -17.53 13.54 -15.54
N SER A 402 -17.91 13.25 -16.78
CA SER A 402 -18.97 13.86 -17.60
C SER A 402 -19.59 15.18 -17.10
N ARG A 403 -19.44 16.25 -17.90
CA ARG A 403 -20.51 17.21 -18.17
C ARG A 403 -20.47 17.67 -19.64
N SER A 404 -21.65 17.65 -20.22
CA SER A 404 -22.07 18.03 -21.57
C SER A 404 -21.85 19.50 -21.88
N ILE A 405 -21.03 19.80 -22.89
CA ILE A 405 -21.17 20.94 -23.80
C ILE A 405 -20.72 20.45 -25.18
N SER A 406 -21.52 20.72 -26.22
CA SER A 406 -21.46 20.16 -27.58
C SER A 406 -20.07 20.17 -28.23
N PRO A 407 -19.60 19.06 -28.83
CA PRO A 407 -18.37 19.04 -29.60
C PRO A 407 -18.62 18.99 -31.12
N VAL A 408 -17.92 19.90 -31.79
CA VAL A 408 -17.28 19.79 -33.11
C VAL A 408 -16.83 18.34 -33.39
N PRO A 409 -16.93 17.80 -34.63
CA PRO A 409 -16.84 16.36 -34.88
C PRO A 409 -15.49 15.79 -34.45
N TYR A 410 -15.53 14.83 -33.53
CA TYR A 410 -14.38 14.17 -32.91
C TYR A 410 -14.38 12.69 -33.31
N GLN A 411 -13.28 12.23 -33.91
CA GLN A 411 -12.98 10.81 -34.11
C GLN A 411 -12.79 10.12 -32.74
N GLN A 412 -13.48 9.00 -32.54
CA GLN A 412 -13.39 8.19 -31.32
C GLN A 412 -11.94 7.69 -31.07
N PRO A 413 -11.38 7.86 -29.86
CA PRO A 413 -10.21 7.10 -29.43
C PRO A 413 -10.66 5.78 -28.79
N GLN A 414 -10.13 4.66 -29.29
CA GLN A 414 -10.20 3.36 -28.64
C GLN A 414 -9.52 3.44 -27.25
N GLU A 415 -10.19 2.91 -26.22
CA GLU A 415 -9.65 2.76 -24.87
C GLU A 415 -8.47 1.78 -24.88
N GLY A 416 -7.25 2.31 -24.86
CA GLY A 416 -6.02 1.59 -24.55
C GLY A 416 -5.64 1.78 -23.09
N ASP A 417 -5.30 0.68 -22.41
CA ASP A 417 -4.70 0.65 -21.08
C ASP A 417 -3.56 1.68 -20.96
N ALA A 418 -3.57 2.48 -19.89
CA ALA A 418 -2.53 3.46 -19.59
C ALA A 418 -1.20 2.76 -19.26
N ASP A 419 -0.42 2.47 -20.30
CA ASP A 419 1.02 2.23 -20.25
C ASP A 419 1.74 3.56 -19.96
N GLU A 420 2.02 3.85 -18.68
CA GLU A 420 3.02 4.87 -18.32
C GLU A 420 4.40 4.22 -18.09
N GLY A 421 5.02 3.83 -19.20
CA GLY A 421 6.47 3.65 -19.29
C GLY A 421 7.15 5.00 -19.52
N PHE A 422 8.17 5.31 -18.70
CA PHE A 422 9.22 6.33 -18.88
C PHE A 422 8.93 7.48 -19.88
N ALA A 423 8.55 8.64 -19.34
CA ALA A 423 8.68 9.93 -20.04
C ALA A 423 9.82 10.78 -19.43
N SER A 424 10.48 11.48 -20.34
CA SER A 424 11.76 12.20 -20.38
C SER A 424 12.03 13.31 -19.36
N SER A 425 13.33 13.55 -19.05
CA SER A 425 14.01 14.82 -19.40
C SER A 425 15.47 14.92 -18.87
N SER A 426 16.47 15.01 -19.77
CA SER A 426 17.49 16.08 -19.82
C SER A 426 18.26 16.03 -21.16
N SER A 427 18.89 17.16 -21.55
CA SER A 427 19.81 17.48 -22.69
C SER A 427 19.72 16.78 -24.08
N VAL A 428 19.89 17.58 -25.14
CA VAL A 428 19.89 17.20 -26.57
C VAL A 428 20.94 16.12 -26.94
N GLU A 429 22.02 15.97 -26.16
CA GLU A 429 22.97 14.85 -26.30
C GLU A 429 22.44 13.52 -25.74
N GLU A 430 21.47 13.56 -24.82
CA GLU A 430 20.83 12.36 -24.26
C GLU A 430 19.81 11.77 -25.24
N ASP A 431 19.17 12.57 -26.10
CA ASP A 431 18.18 12.05 -27.06
C ASP A 431 18.77 11.06 -28.08
N GLN A 432 20.04 11.22 -28.48
CA GLN A 432 20.72 10.24 -29.34
C GLN A 432 21.04 8.93 -28.60
N ILE A 433 21.43 9.00 -27.33
CA ILE A 433 21.70 7.82 -26.49
C ILE A 433 20.37 7.11 -26.15
N TYR A 434 19.29 7.85 -25.91
CA TYR A 434 17.97 7.30 -25.61
C TYR A 434 17.26 6.71 -26.83
N GLU A 435 17.49 7.22 -28.04
CA GLU A 435 17.05 6.54 -29.27
C GLU A 435 17.75 5.18 -29.44
N VAL A 436 19.06 5.10 -29.16
CA VAL A 436 19.82 3.84 -29.15
C VAL A 436 19.31 2.89 -28.06
N ILE A 437 18.92 3.40 -26.88
CA ILE A 437 18.33 2.62 -25.78
C ILE A 437 16.90 2.14 -26.11
N ARG A 438 16.09 2.97 -26.77
CA ARG A 438 14.75 2.59 -27.27
C ARG A 438 14.87 1.50 -28.33
N ARG A 439 15.83 1.62 -29.25
CA ARG A 439 16.18 0.60 -30.25
C ARG A 439 16.72 -0.69 -29.61
N LYS A 440 17.47 -0.61 -28.50
CA LYS A 440 17.88 -1.79 -27.70
C LYS A 440 16.70 -2.50 -27.03
N ARG A 441 15.71 -1.75 -26.50
CA ARG A 441 14.48 -2.33 -25.92
C ARG A 441 13.54 -2.90 -26.98
N SER A 442 13.39 -2.25 -28.13
CA SER A 442 12.54 -2.73 -29.22
C SER A 442 13.15 -3.91 -29.99
N SER A 443 14.48 -4.01 -30.08
CA SER A 443 15.16 -5.15 -30.74
C SER A 443 15.15 -6.45 -29.93
N HIS A 444 14.85 -6.41 -28.62
CA HIS A 444 14.77 -7.58 -27.75
C HIS A 444 13.34 -8.13 -27.58
N GLN A 445 12.34 -7.49 -28.20
CA GLN A 445 10.98 -8.02 -28.33
C GLN A 445 10.69 -8.34 -29.79
N ALA A 446 10.90 -9.61 -30.14
CA ALA A 446 10.43 -10.39 -31.28
C ALA A 446 11.59 -11.03 -32.06
N PRO A 447 11.59 -12.37 -32.27
CA PRO A 447 12.33 -12.92 -33.40
C PRO A 447 11.66 -12.40 -34.67
N VAL A 448 12.43 -11.74 -35.54
CA VAL A 448 12.02 -11.49 -36.92
C VAL A 448 11.82 -12.86 -37.57
N ASN A 449 10.57 -13.28 -37.72
CA ASN A 449 10.23 -14.42 -38.56
C ASN A 449 10.51 -14.01 -40.00
N ASN A 450 11.64 -14.46 -40.53
CA ASN A 450 11.86 -14.51 -41.97
C ASN A 450 10.84 -15.49 -42.55
N ASN A 451 9.80 -14.95 -43.18
CA ASN A 451 8.85 -15.72 -43.98
C ASN A 451 9.56 -16.24 -45.23
N ASN A 452 10.18 -17.41 -45.11
CA ASN A 452 10.35 -18.33 -46.23
C ASN A 452 9.43 -19.52 -45.99
N THR A 453 8.22 -19.45 -46.53
CA THR A 453 7.27 -20.55 -46.61
C THR A 453 7.80 -21.62 -47.56
N ALA A 454 8.59 -22.56 -47.03
CA ALA A 454 8.75 -23.87 -47.62
C ALA A 454 7.65 -24.80 -47.06
N ILE A 455 6.87 -25.39 -47.95
CA ILE A 455 5.77 -26.31 -47.66
C ILE A 455 6.35 -27.55 -46.95
N LEU A 456 6.14 -27.65 -45.64
CA LEU A 456 6.60 -28.79 -44.83
C LEU A 456 5.59 -29.94 -44.88
N ASN A 457 6.12 -31.15 -45.12
CA ASN A 457 5.38 -32.39 -45.36
C ASN A 457 4.53 -32.81 -44.12
N PRO A 458 3.35 -33.45 -44.26
CA PRO A 458 2.46 -33.78 -43.15
C PRO A 458 3.09 -34.68 -42.07
N ILE A 459 4.04 -35.53 -42.45
CA ILE A 459 4.79 -36.39 -41.52
C ILE A 459 5.69 -35.55 -40.62
N GLU A 460 6.26 -34.46 -41.13
CA GLU A 460 7.12 -33.53 -40.39
C GLU A 460 6.30 -32.60 -39.48
N LYS A 461 5.07 -32.27 -39.90
CA LYS A 461 4.07 -31.60 -39.06
C LYS A 461 3.65 -32.49 -37.88
N SER A 462 3.42 -33.78 -38.10
CA SER A 462 3.11 -34.74 -37.03
C SER A 462 4.31 -34.98 -36.10
N ARG A 463 5.54 -35.00 -36.64
CA ARG A 463 6.78 -35.11 -35.85
C ARG A 463 7.03 -33.86 -35.00
N LYS A 464 6.73 -32.67 -35.52
CA LYS A 464 6.74 -31.40 -34.76
C LYS A 464 5.66 -31.39 -33.67
N LEU A 465 4.44 -31.83 -33.97
CA LEU A 465 3.36 -31.99 -32.97
C LEU A 465 3.71 -33.01 -31.88
N PHE A 466 4.44 -34.08 -32.23
CA PHE A 466 4.92 -35.07 -31.28
C PHE A 466 6.11 -34.56 -30.45
N HIS A 467 7.01 -33.76 -31.03
CA HIS A 467 8.11 -33.08 -30.32
C HIS A 467 7.61 -31.92 -29.43
N GLU A 468 6.56 -31.19 -29.82
CA GLU A 468 5.94 -30.15 -28.99
C GLU A 468 5.10 -30.73 -27.85
N LYS A 469 4.59 -31.96 -27.99
CA LYS A 469 3.93 -32.70 -26.90
C LYS A 469 4.90 -33.22 -25.84
N ILE A 470 6.18 -33.37 -26.16
CA ILE A 470 7.22 -33.62 -25.16
C ILE A 470 7.62 -32.25 -24.58
N LYS A 471 6.69 -31.67 -23.82
CA LYS A 471 6.91 -30.46 -23.04
C LYS A 471 8.05 -30.70 -22.05
N MET A 472 8.80 -29.65 -21.73
CA MET A 472 9.92 -29.67 -20.77
C MET A 472 9.51 -29.54 -19.30
N ALA A 473 8.23 -29.25 -19.04
CA ALA A 473 7.62 -29.28 -17.73
C ALA A 473 7.86 -30.57 -16.90
N PRO A 474 8.03 -31.79 -17.46
CA PRO A 474 8.21 -32.98 -16.65
C PRO A 474 9.61 -33.10 -16.07
N LEU A 475 10.71 -32.79 -16.78
CA LEU A 475 12.05 -33.08 -16.22
C LEU A 475 12.41 -32.17 -15.02
N GLU A 476 12.20 -30.86 -15.14
CA GLU A 476 12.43 -29.94 -14.01
C GLU A 476 11.48 -30.25 -12.85
N SER A 477 10.20 -30.52 -13.14
CA SER A 477 9.25 -30.97 -12.11
C SER A 477 9.68 -32.28 -11.46
N ILE A 478 10.17 -33.25 -12.24
CA ILE A 478 10.65 -34.55 -11.75
C ILE A 478 11.87 -34.32 -10.86
N LEU A 479 12.82 -33.47 -11.24
CA LEU A 479 13.99 -33.16 -10.42
C LEU A 479 13.60 -32.51 -9.09
N TRP A 480 12.67 -31.55 -9.09
CA TRP A 480 12.16 -30.95 -7.85
C TRP A 480 11.41 -31.96 -6.99
N ILE A 481 10.53 -32.77 -7.58
CA ILE A 481 9.76 -33.79 -6.84
C ILE A 481 10.68 -34.87 -6.28
N THR A 482 11.63 -35.39 -7.07
CA THR A 482 12.58 -36.40 -6.61
C THR A 482 13.49 -35.87 -5.51
N SER A 483 13.98 -34.63 -5.64
CA SER A 483 14.78 -33.98 -4.59
C SER A 483 13.96 -33.75 -3.32
N PHE A 484 12.71 -33.29 -3.46
CA PHE A 484 11.80 -33.10 -2.33
C PHE A 484 11.50 -34.41 -1.61
N VAL A 485 11.14 -35.46 -2.35
CA VAL A 485 10.89 -36.81 -1.81
C VAL A 485 12.14 -37.35 -1.12
N TRP A 486 13.32 -37.18 -1.72
CA TRP A 486 14.58 -37.63 -1.12
C TRP A 486 14.88 -36.92 0.20
N VAL A 487 14.80 -35.58 0.24
CA VAL A 487 15.07 -34.79 1.45
C VAL A 487 14.10 -35.15 2.57
N PHE A 488 12.81 -35.25 2.27
CA PHE A 488 11.81 -35.61 3.28
C PHE A 488 11.89 -37.07 3.69
N TYR A 489 12.27 -38.00 2.79
CA TYR A 489 12.57 -39.38 3.16
C TYR A 489 13.72 -39.44 4.18
N GLN A 490 14.78 -38.64 3.99
CA GLN A 490 15.85 -38.56 4.98
C GLN A 490 15.35 -37.99 6.31
N LEU A 491 14.48 -36.98 6.28
CA LEU A 491 13.86 -36.42 7.49
C LEU A 491 13.02 -37.45 8.26
N PHE A 492 12.21 -38.27 7.56
CA PHE A 492 11.47 -39.39 8.15
C PHE A 492 12.42 -40.43 8.73
N ARG A 493 13.51 -40.76 8.02
CA ARG A 493 14.48 -41.76 8.44
C ARG A 493 15.24 -41.35 9.69
N THR A 494 15.61 -40.07 9.82
CA THR A 494 16.36 -39.57 10.98
C THR A 494 15.48 -39.38 12.22
N GLY A 495 14.15 -39.46 12.11
CA GLY A 495 13.23 -39.22 13.23
C GLY A 495 13.35 -37.79 13.80
N ALA A 496 13.85 -36.84 13.00
CA ALA A 496 14.18 -35.49 13.44
C ALA A 496 12.95 -34.61 13.70
N PHE A 497 11.76 -35.10 13.36
CA PHE A 497 10.49 -34.42 13.48
C PHE A 497 9.38 -35.49 13.57
N ASP A 498 8.24 -35.16 14.19
CA ASP A 498 7.10 -36.07 14.27
C ASP A 498 6.60 -36.49 12.86
N ASN A 499 6.64 -37.80 12.61
CA ASN A 499 6.23 -38.40 11.35
C ASN A 499 4.76 -38.12 10.98
N GLN A 500 3.86 -38.03 11.96
CA GLN A 500 2.44 -37.74 11.70
C GLN A 500 2.27 -36.30 11.22
N VAL A 501 2.98 -35.36 11.85
CA VAL A 501 2.90 -33.94 11.53
C VAL A 501 3.50 -33.66 10.15
N ILE A 502 4.66 -34.24 9.83
CA ILE A 502 5.25 -34.13 8.49
C ILE A 502 4.30 -34.72 7.45
N ALA A 503 3.75 -35.92 7.69
CA ALA A 503 2.83 -36.53 6.75
C ALA A 503 1.60 -35.64 6.47
N GLY A 504 1.08 -34.96 7.50
CA GLY A 504 0.02 -33.97 7.36
C GLY A 504 0.41 -32.80 6.45
N TRP A 505 1.54 -32.14 6.71
CA TRP A 505 2.04 -31.04 5.88
C TRP A 505 2.30 -31.46 4.43
N MET A 506 2.87 -32.65 4.24
CA MET A 506 3.14 -33.23 2.93
C MET A 506 1.85 -33.49 2.16
N ALA A 507 0.83 -34.04 2.82
CA ALA A 507 -0.49 -34.22 2.22
C ALA A 507 -1.08 -32.87 1.77
N CYS A 508 -1.03 -31.82 2.61
CA CYS A 508 -1.51 -30.49 2.25
C CYS A 508 -0.81 -29.90 1.02
N ILE A 509 0.53 -29.97 0.97
CA ILE A 509 1.31 -29.42 -0.15
C ILE A 509 1.08 -30.21 -1.43
N VAL A 510 1.13 -31.55 -1.37
CA VAL A 510 0.92 -32.41 -2.54
C VAL A 510 -0.50 -32.27 -3.08
N LEU A 511 -1.52 -32.29 -2.22
CA LEU A 511 -2.91 -32.08 -2.62
C LEU A 511 -3.09 -30.69 -3.24
N GLY A 512 -2.50 -29.65 -2.66
CA GLY A 512 -2.57 -28.30 -3.22
C GLY A 512 -1.92 -28.19 -4.60
N ILE A 513 -0.73 -28.77 -4.80
CA ILE A 513 -0.05 -28.80 -6.11
C ILE A 513 -0.86 -29.58 -7.14
N LEU A 514 -1.34 -30.78 -6.78
CA LEU A 514 -2.16 -31.61 -7.66
C LEU A 514 -3.44 -30.90 -8.07
N TRP A 515 -4.08 -30.20 -7.14
CA TRP A 515 -5.29 -29.43 -7.39
C TRP A 515 -5.05 -28.26 -8.33
N VAL A 516 -4.00 -27.46 -8.09
CA VAL A 516 -3.63 -26.34 -8.98
C VAL A 516 -3.37 -26.87 -10.41
N ARG A 517 -2.66 -27.99 -10.54
CA ARG A 517 -2.41 -28.64 -11.84
C ARG A 517 -3.69 -29.15 -12.51
N PHE A 518 -4.60 -29.73 -11.73
CA PHE A 518 -5.89 -30.22 -12.23
C PHE A 518 -6.76 -29.06 -12.74
N SER A 519 -6.87 -27.99 -11.94
CA SER A 519 -7.60 -26.76 -12.30
C SER A 519 -7.07 -26.13 -13.59
N SER A 520 -5.75 -26.01 -13.73
CA SER A 520 -5.08 -25.52 -14.94
C SER A 520 -5.42 -26.37 -16.17
N LYS A 521 -5.38 -27.70 -16.05
CA LYS A 521 -5.68 -28.64 -17.15
C LYS A 521 -7.15 -28.60 -17.58
N GLN A 522 -8.08 -28.42 -16.64
CA GLN A 522 -9.50 -28.28 -16.96
C GLN A 522 -9.77 -26.98 -17.73
N LYS A 523 -9.04 -25.91 -17.40
CA LYS A 523 -9.16 -24.63 -18.07
C LYS A 523 -8.67 -24.65 -19.52
N SER A 524 -7.52 -25.29 -19.78
CA SER A 524 -7.03 -25.44 -21.16
C SER A 524 -8.05 -26.24 -22.01
N LYS A 525 -8.62 -27.31 -21.43
CA LYS A 525 -9.61 -28.14 -22.11
C LYS A 525 -10.93 -27.39 -22.41
N ASN A 526 -11.35 -26.48 -21.53
CA ASN A 526 -12.55 -25.66 -21.74
C ASN A 526 -12.35 -24.55 -22.78
N GLU A 527 -11.15 -23.94 -22.84
CA GLU A 527 -10.79 -22.95 -23.87
C GLU A 527 -10.66 -23.62 -25.27
N ASP A 528 -10.10 -24.83 -25.33
CA ASP A 528 -10.04 -25.65 -26.54
C ASP A 528 -11.43 -26.16 -26.99
N SER A 529 -12.36 -26.43 -26.05
CA SER A 529 -13.72 -26.86 -26.41
C SER A 529 -14.61 -25.71 -26.87
N ALA A 530 -14.48 -24.52 -26.27
CA ALA A 530 -15.25 -23.33 -26.65
C ALA A 530 -14.89 -22.84 -28.06
N THR A 531 -13.61 -22.97 -28.44
CA THR A 531 -13.16 -22.67 -29.81
C THR A 531 -13.61 -23.72 -30.84
N SER A 532 -13.90 -24.96 -30.42
CA SER A 532 -14.42 -26.01 -31.32
C SER A 532 -15.95 -25.98 -31.51
N SER A 533 -16.70 -25.45 -30.52
CA SER A 533 -18.17 -25.36 -30.59
C SER A 533 -18.67 -24.17 -31.42
N ASP A 534 -17.89 -23.09 -31.49
CA ASP A 534 -18.22 -21.93 -32.34
C ASP A 534 -17.98 -22.23 -33.85
N GLU A 535 -17.15 -23.22 -34.20
CA GLU A 535 -16.97 -23.69 -35.59
C GLU A 535 -18.09 -24.64 -36.07
N GLN A 536 -18.97 -25.14 -35.19
CA GLN A 536 -20.08 -26.04 -35.57
C GLN A 536 -21.46 -25.37 -35.62
N LEU A 537 -21.60 -24.14 -35.09
CA LEU A 537 -22.87 -23.40 -35.10
C LEU A 537 -23.06 -22.47 -36.31
N ASP A 538 -22.03 -22.24 -37.13
CA ASP A 538 -22.09 -21.35 -38.31
C ASP A 538 -22.33 -22.08 -39.65
N VAL A 539 -22.73 -23.36 -39.63
CA VAL A 539 -22.94 -24.16 -40.86
C VAL A 539 -24.42 -24.44 -41.19
N HIS A 540 -25.38 -24.08 -40.32
CA HIS A 540 -26.77 -24.53 -40.51
C HIS A 540 -27.89 -23.51 -40.79
N ASP A 541 -27.65 -22.19 -40.78
CA ASP A 541 -28.75 -21.21 -40.97
C ASP A 541 -28.48 -20.12 -42.02
N ALA A 542 -28.11 -20.53 -43.24
CA ALA A 542 -28.01 -19.61 -44.39
C ALA A 542 -28.70 -20.16 -45.66
N HIS A 543 -29.96 -20.58 -45.53
CA HIS A 543 -30.85 -20.76 -46.68
C HIS A 543 -32.29 -20.41 -46.31
N GLN A 544 -32.60 -19.12 -46.19
CA GLN A 544 -33.90 -18.56 -46.57
C GLN A 544 -33.92 -17.05 -46.36
N GLN A 545 -33.90 -16.31 -47.47
CA GLN A 545 -34.80 -15.19 -47.79
C GLN A 545 -34.08 -14.21 -48.73
N SER A 546 -34.36 -14.38 -50.01
CA SER A 546 -34.27 -13.32 -51.00
C SER A 546 -35.69 -12.85 -51.36
N LYS A 547 -35.74 -11.59 -51.83
CA LYS A 547 -36.82 -10.89 -52.58
C LYS A 547 -37.72 -9.93 -51.79
N LYS A 548 -37.45 -8.63 -51.95
CA LYS A 548 -38.03 -7.71 -52.96
C LYS A 548 -37.39 -6.31 -52.76
N SER A 549 -36.73 -5.68 -53.74
CA SER A 549 -37.25 -5.00 -54.96
C SER A 549 -38.16 -3.80 -54.59
N ASP A 550 -38.07 -2.57 -55.08
CA ASP A 550 -37.38 -1.94 -56.23
C ASP A 550 -37.35 -0.41 -56.02
N GLY A 551 -36.56 0.33 -56.83
CA GLY A 551 -36.97 1.67 -57.30
C GLY A 551 -35.91 2.78 -57.35
N ASP A 552 -35.28 2.93 -58.52
CA ASP A 552 -34.48 4.07 -59.03
C ASP A 552 -35.22 5.44 -58.94
N GLY A 553 -34.61 6.65 -59.00
CA GLY A 553 -33.26 7.11 -59.30
C GLY A 553 -33.19 8.66 -59.39
N PHE A 554 -32.01 9.17 -59.73
CA PHE A 554 -31.61 10.54 -60.15
C PHE A 554 -30.95 11.56 -59.17
N GLN A 555 -29.60 11.49 -59.17
CA GLN A 555 -28.55 12.53 -59.33
C GLN A 555 -28.62 13.91 -58.63
N LYS A 556 -27.59 14.22 -57.80
CA LYS A 556 -26.52 15.20 -58.14
C LYS A 556 -25.32 15.20 -57.17
N ALA A 557 -24.14 14.99 -57.77
CA ALA A 557 -22.85 15.68 -57.58
C ALA A 557 -22.11 15.73 -56.21
N SER A 558 -21.01 14.96 -56.19
CA SER A 558 -19.60 15.34 -55.86
C SER A 558 -19.22 15.82 -54.45
N SER A 559 -18.47 14.98 -53.71
CA SER A 559 -16.99 15.02 -53.71
C SER A 559 -16.35 13.99 -52.75
N SER A 560 -15.59 13.07 -53.36
CA SER A 560 -14.37 12.39 -52.89
C SER A 560 -14.21 11.98 -51.41
N SER A 561 -14.42 10.69 -51.14
CA SER A 561 -13.73 9.92 -50.08
C SER A 561 -13.01 8.72 -50.70
N LEU A 562 -11.68 8.67 -50.59
CA LEU A 562 -10.87 7.49 -50.90
C LEU A 562 -10.96 6.47 -49.74
N PRO A 563 -11.03 5.16 -50.04
CA PRO A 563 -11.35 4.12 -49.06
C PRO A 563 -10.09 3.54 -48.38
N THR A 564 -10.22 3.26 -47.08
CA THR A 564 -9.28 2.43 -46.32
C THR A 564 -9.39 0.96 -46.75
N SER A 565 -8.27 0.38 -47.18
CA SER A 565 -8.15 -1.03 -47.52
C SER A 565 -8.21 -1.93 -46.28
N ASN A 566 -9.09 -2.93 -46.37
CA ASN A 566 -9.09 -4.15 -45.58
C ASN A 566 -7.68 -4.74 -45.41
N ASN A 567 -7.34 -5.15 -44.19
CA ASN A 567 -6.29 -6.14 -43.97
C ASN A 567 -6.81 -7.23 -43.03
N ASN A 568 -7.28 -8.31 -43.64
CA ASN A 568 -7.40 -9.63 -43.02
C ASN A 568 -5.98 -10.19 -42.81
N ASN A 569 -5.50 -10.17 -41.57
CA ASN A 569 -4.41 -11.05 -41.13
C ASN A 569 -4.85 -11.71 -39.82
N ARG A 570 -5.44 -12.90 -39.95
CA ARG A 570 -5.62 -13.86 -38.85
C ARG A 570 -4.24 -14.31 -38.38
N GLY A 571 -3.76 -13.72 -37.28
CA GLY A 571 -2.58 -14.17 -36.56
C GLY A 571 -2.85 -15.49 -35.85
N LEU A 572 -1.88 -16.40 -35.95
CA LEU A 572 -1.84 -17.70 -35.27
C LEU A 572 -2.23 -17.58 -33.79
N SER A 573 -3.04 -18.53 -33.33
CA SER A 573 -3.37 -18.81 -31.93
C SER A 573 -2.13 -18.76 -31.02
N GLU A 574 -2.02 -17.71 -30.20
CA GLU A 574 -1.10 -17.67 -29.06
C GLU A 574 -1.52 -18.74 -28.04
N PHE A 575 -0.55 -19.53 -27.59
CA PHE A 575 -0.66 -20.65 -26.65
C PHE A 575 -1.50 -20.34 -25.39
N PRO A 576 -2.29 -21.29 -24.86
CA PRO A 576 -2.96 -21.12 -23.57
C PRO A 576 -1.93 -21.31 -22.43
N GLU A 577 -1.18 -20.27 -22.11
CA GLU A 577 -0.35 -20.24 -20.91
C GLU A 577 -1.25 -20.06 -19.67
N SER A 578 -1.44 -21.15 -18.91
CA SER A 578 -2.13 -21.14 -17.62
C SER A 578 -1.23 -20.49 -16.55
N ILE A 579 -1.11 -19.17 -16.56
CA ILE A 579 -0.38 -18.46 -15.50
C ILE A 579 -1.23 -18.47 -14.24
N ASN A 580 -0.75 -19.15 -13.19
CA ASN A 580 -1.34 -19.10 -11.86
C ASN A 580 -1.27 -17.66 -11.31
N ARG A 581 -2.34 -17.22 -10.65
CA ARG A 581 -2.51 -15.81 -10.25
C ARG A 581 -2.96 -15.71 -8.80
N ILE A 582 -2.62 -14.60 -8.15
CA ILE A 582 -3.01 -14.29 -6.76
C ILE A 582 -3.60 -12.87 -6.70
N PHE A 583 -4.42 -12.58 -5.67
CA PHE A 583 -5.02 -11.25 -5.41
C PHE A 583 -5.77 -10.59 -6.58
N GLY A 584 -6.23 -11.36 -7.58
CA GLY A 584 -6.81 -10.80 -8.81
C GLY A 584 -5.80 -10.12 -9.75
N ALA A 585 -4.52 -10.49 -9.67
CA ALA A 585 -3.46 -9.97 -10.54
C ALA A 585 -3.71 -10.29 -12.02
N SER A 586 -3.25 -9.40 -12.91
CA SER A 586 -3.24 -9.64 -14.36
C SER A 586 -1.99 -10.43 -14.77
N LYS A 587 -2.02 -11.08 -15.95
CA LYS A 587 -0.83 -11.74 -16.52
C LYS A 587 0.38 -10.80 -16.60
N THR A 588 0.14 -9.52 -16.90
CA THR A 588 1.15 -8.45 -16.97
C THR A 588 1.82 -8.10 -15.63
N SER A 589 1.35 -8.66 -14.51
CA SER A 589 1.98 -8.46 -13.19
C SER A 589 3.23 -9.31 -13.02
N PHE A 590 3.34 -10.44 -13.75
CA PHE A 590 4.44 -11.38 -13.65
C PHE A 590 5.40 -11.25 -14.83
N ARG A 591 6.65 -11.70 -14.66
CA ARG A 591 7.62 -11.76 -15.75
C ARG A 591 7.21 -12.84 -16.76
N ALA A 592 7.26 -12.52 -18.06
CA ALA A 592 6.97 -13.48 -19.12
C ALA A 592 8.11 -14.52 -19.20
N ASN A 593 7.85 -15.73 -18.71
CA ASN A 593 8.75 -16.88 -18.74
C ASN A 593 7.94 -18.14 -19.07
N ALA A 594 8.59 -19.17 -19.60
CA ALA A 594 7.95 -20.43 -20.01
C ALA A 594 7.34 -21.26 -18.85
N ASP A 595 7.66 -20.94 -17.60
CA ASP A 595 7.09 -21.54 -16.38
C ASP A 595 6.88 -20.45 -15.31
N ASP A 596 5.80 -20.57 -14.55
CA ASP A 596 5.48 -19.66 -13.43
C ASP A 596 6.35 -19.95 -12.19
N GLY A 597 7.03 -21.10 -12.15
CA GLY A 597 7.97 -21.51 -11.11
C GLY A 597 7.31 -21.84 -9.78
N LEU A 598 5.98 -22.03 -9.75
CA LEU A 598 5.22 -22.26 -8.51
C LEU A 598 5.76 -23.45 -7.70
N LEU A 599 6.11 -24.55 -8.37
CA LEU A 599 6.66 -25.75 -7.72
C LEU A 599 7.96 -25.44 -6.98
N CYS A 600 8.90 -24.74 -7.63
CA CYS A 600 10.15 -24.31 -7.00
C CYS A 600 9.87 -23.38 -5.80
N GLY A 601 8.94 -22.43 -5.97
CA GLY A 601 8.61 -21.45 -4.92
C GLY A 601 8.03 -22.07 -3.65
N VAL A 602 7.19 -23.10 -3.79
CA VAL A 602 6.52 -23.77 -2.66
C VAL A 602 7.44 -24.79 -1.96
N LEU A 603 8.42 -25.36 -2.67
CA LEU A 603 9.24 -26.46 -2.14
C LEU A 603 10.64 -26.04 -1.65
N LEU A 604 11.25 -25.00 -2.21
CA LEU A 604 12.66 -24.68 -1.96
C LEU A 604 12.99 -24.41 -0.48
N LEU A 605 12.32 -23.45 0.17
CA LEU A 605 12.62 -23.14 1.57
C LEU A 605 12.26 -24.28 2.53
N PRO A 606 11.12 -24.99 2.39
CA PRO A 606 10.87 -26.19 3.16
C PRO A 606 11.97 -27.25 3.01
N MET A 607 12.48 -27.50 1.81
CA MET A 607 13.60 -28.44 1.62
C MET A 607 14.87 -27.98 2.33
N VAL A 608 15.17 -26.67 2.31
CA VAL A 608 16.33 -26.11 3.01
C VAL A 608 16.18 -26.28 4.52
N ALA A 609 15.01 -25.97 5.08
CA ALA A 609 14.73 -26.12 6.50
C ALA A 609 14.77 -27.61 6.93
N ALA A 610 14.20 -28.53 6.14
CA ALA A 610 14.28 -29.97 6.38
C ALA A 610 15.72 -30.48 6.36
N THR A 611 16.51 -30.06 5.37
CA THR A 611 17.93 -30.46 5.27
C THR A 611 18.74 -29.95 6.47
N LYS A 612 18.46 -28.73 6.94
CA LYS A 612 19.09 -28.18 8.15
C LYS A 612 18.75 -28.97 9.40
N LEU A 613 17.51 -29.39 9.52
CA LEU A 613 17.04 -30.19 10.64
C LEU A 613 17.66 -31.60 10.62
N VAL A 614 17.78 -32.22 9.45
CA VAL A 614 18.51 -33.49 9.26
C VAL A 614 19.98 -33.33 9.64
N ASP A 615 20.64 -32.27 9.18
CA ASP A 615 22.06 -31.99 9.51
C ASP A 615 22.25 -31.78 11.02
N ALA A 616 21.41 -30.96 11.66
CA ALA A 616 21.46 -30.73 13.10
C ALA A 616 21.24 -32.01 13.92
N THR A 617 20.27 -32.84 13.52
CA THR A 617 19.96 -34.11 14.20
C THR A 617 21.09 -35.12 14.02
N SER A 618 21.65 -35.24 12.81
CA SER A 618 22.76 -36.16 12.55
C SER A 618 24.05 -35.81 13.30
N LYS A 619 24.20 -34.54 13.71
CA LYS A 619 25.31 -34.05 14.54
C LYS A 619 25.02 -34.07 16.04
N ASN A 620 23.88 -34.60 16.47
CA ASN A 620 23.43 -34.56 17.87
C ASN A 620 23.45 -33.14 18.45
N ALA A 621 22.94 -32.17 17.68
CA ALA A 621 22.77 -30.80 18.15
C ALA A 621 21.83 -30.73 19.35
N ASP A 622 21.93 -29.64 20.12
CA ASP A 622 21.11 -29.40 21.30
C ASP A 622 19.61 -29.35 20.97
N GLN A 623 18.78 -29.79 21.91
CA GLN A 623 17.33 -29.88 21.76
C GLN A 623 16.71 -28.51 21.45
N PHE A 624 17.26 -27.43 22.02
CA PHE A 624 16.83 -26.06 21.72
C PHE A 624 17.12 -25.65 20.27
N GLN A 625 18.28 -26.05 19.74
CA GLN A 625 18.64 -25.78 18.34
C GLN A 625 17.75 -26.58 17.37
N ILE A 626 17.41 -27.81 17.73
CA ILE A 626 16.46 -28.64 16.97
C ILE A 626 15.09 -27.97 16.97
N ALA A 627 14.54 -27.59 18.13
CA ALA A 627 13.26 -26.89 18.24
C ALA A 627 13.22 -25.59 17.43
N TYR A 628 14.29 -24.78 17.50
CA TYR A 628 14.45 -23.56 16.71
C TYR A 628 14.34 -23.81 15.18
N LEU A 629 14.90 -24.91 14.68
CA LEU A 629 14.81 -25.30 13.27
C LEU A 629 13.44 -25.89 12.92
N GLN A 630 12.80 -26.61 13.86
CA GLN A 630 11.46 -27.16 13.69
C GLN A 630 10.40 -26.04 13.54
N VAL A 631 10.47 -24.98 14.35
CA VAL A 631 9.59 -23.80 14.23
C VAL A 631 9.71 -23.15 12.84
N ARG A 632 10.95 -22.98 12.35
CA ARG A 632 11.20 -22.42 11.00
C ARG A 632 10.64 -23.31 9.90
N MET A 633 10.74 -24.62 10.06
CA MET A 633 10.19 -25.60 9.12
C MET A 633 8.67 -25.50 9.03
N GLU A 634 7.96 -25.53 10.16
CA GLU A 634 6.50 -25.37 10.21
C GLU A 634 6.06 -24.02 9.60
N LEU A 635 6.78 -22.93 9.92
CA LEU A 635 6.48 -21.60 9.42
C LEU A 635 6.56 -21.52 7.88
N VAL A 636 7.63 -22.05 7.27
CA VAL A 636 7.77 -22.02 5.80
C VAL A 636 6.80 -22.96 5.09
N LEU A 637 6.50 -24.13 5.68
CA LEU A 637 5.47 -25.06 5.19
C LEU A 637 4.10 -24.37 5.19
N PHE A 638 3.78 -23.64 6.26
CA PHE A 638 2.53 -22.92 6.37
C PHE A 638 2.40 -21.80 5.33
N MET A 639 3.44 -21.00 5.12
CA MET A 639 3.47 -19.98 4.06
C MET A 639 3.30 -20.59 2.66
N SER A 640 3.90 -21.75 2.42
CA SER A 640 3.75 -22.53 1.17
C SER A 640 2.30 -22.97 0.93
N VAL A 641 1.62 -23.47 1.96
CA VAL A 641 0.19 -23.82 1.89
C VAL A 641 -0.68 -22.58 1.65
N ILE A 642 -0.39 -21.46 2.32
CA ILE A 642 -1.10 -20.19 2.10
C ILE A 642 -1.00 -19.77 0.63
N LEU A 643 0.18 -19.82 0.01
CA LEU A 643 0.32 -19.46 -1.40
C LEU A 643 -0.54 -20.34 -2.32
N LEU A 644 -0.54 -21.66 -2.09
CA LEU A 644 -1.39 -22.58 -2.84
C LEU A 644 -2.88 -22.22 -2.68
N LEU A 645 -3.33 -21.93 -1.46
CA LEU A 645 -4.70 -21.46 -1.20
C LEU A 645 -5.01 -20.13 -1.90
N LEU A 646 -4.05 -19.19 -1.98
CA LEU A 646 -4.23 -17.92 -2.70
C LEU A 646 -4.38 -18.12 -4.21
N VAL A 647 -3.62 -19.05 -4.79
CA VAL A 647 -3.76 -19.42 -6.20
C VAL A 647 -5.13 -20.03 -6.45
N LEU A 648 -5.54 -20.99 -5.61
CA LEU A 648 -6.84 -21.66 -5.71
C LEU A 648 -8.00 -20.67 -5.57
N THR A 649 -8.03 -19.88 -4.49
CA THR A 649 -9.10 -18.88 -4.25
C THR A 649 -9.17 -17.85 -5.36
N ASN A 650 -8.04 -17.46 -5.95
CA ASN A 650 -8.05 -16.56 -7.10
C ASN A 650 -8.78 -17.16 -8.32
N ASP A 651 -8.71 -18.47 -8.53
CA ASP A 651 -9.38 -19.11 -9.67
C ASP A 651 -10.90 -19.22 -9.46
N TYR A 652 -11.35 -19.49 -8.23
CA TYR A 652 -12.78 -19.60 -7.91
C TYR A 652 -13.47 -18.26 -7.59
N SER A 653 -12.73 -17.19 -7.28
CA SER A 653 -13.28 -15.87 -6.89
C SER A 653 -13.82 -15.02 -8.05
N HIS A 654 -14.09 -15.59 -9.23
CA HIS A 654 -14.62 -14.87 -10.40
C HIS A 654 -15.88 -14.01 -10.13
N PRO A 655 -16.88 -14.45 -9.33
CA PRO A 655 -18.03 -13.59 -8.98
C PRO A 655 -17.66 -12.48 -7.97
N VAL A 656 -16.75 -12.76 -7.04
CA VAL A 656 -16.30 -11.82 -5.99
C VAL A 656 -15.43 -10.68 -6.58
N LYS A 657 -14.65 -10.97 -7.63
CA LYS A 657 -13.83 -9.98 -8.36
C LYS A 657 -14.65 -8.86 -9.01
N ARG A 658 -15.95 -9.06 -9.28
CA ARG A 658 -16.85 -8.01 -9.80
C ARG A 658 -17.31 -7.03 -8.71
N VAL A 659 -17.25 -7.44 -7.44
CA VAL A 659 -17.76 -6.67 -6.29
C VAL A 659 -16.62 -6.05 -5.47
N ILE A 660 -15.50 -6.76 -5.32
CA ILE A 660 -14.37 -6.37 -4.48
C ILE A 660 -13.18 -5.96 -5.35
N ARG A 661 -12.76 -4.68 -5.27
CA ARG A 661 -11.52 -4.17 -5.91
C ARG A 661 -10.28 -4.96 -5.42
N LYS A 662 -9.21 -5.04 -6.21
CA LYS A 662 -7.96 -5.77 -5.91
C LYS A 662 -7.41 -5.57 -4.48
N ARG A 663 -7.51 -4.34 -3.95
CA ARG A 663 -7.10 -4.01 -2.56
C ARG A 663 -7.97 -4.71 -1.51
N GLY A 664 -9.26 -4.87 -1.75
CA GLY A 664 -10.17 -5.57 -0.84
C GLY A 664 -9.93 -7.09 -0.82
N LEU A 665 -9.52 -7.70 -1.94
CA LEU A 665 -9.13 -9.12 -1.97
C LEU A 665 -7.86 -9.37 -1.14
N PHE A 666 -6.89 -8.47 -1.21
CA PHE A 666 -5.68 -8.53 -0.38
C PHE A 666 -5.99 -8.37 1.12
N VAL A 667 -6.78 -7.37 1.51
CA VAL A 667 -7.17 -7.16 2.92
C VAL A 667 -7.96 -8.36 3.45
N SER A 668 -8.88 -8.91 2.64
CA SER A 668 -9.64 -10.11 3.02
C SER A 668 -8.72 -11.32 3.23
N SER A 669 -7.71 -11.48 2.37
CA SER A 669 -6.70 -12.53 2.50
C SER A 669 -5.88 -12.43 3.79
N ILE A 670 -5.48 -11.22 4.20
CA ILE A 670 -4.80 -11.01 5.48
C ILE A 670 -5.70 -11.44 6.63
N CYS A 671 -6.96 -11.00 6.66
CA CYS A 671 -7.89 -11.34 7.73
C CYS A 671 -8.13 -12.85 7.81
N VAL A 672 -8.36 -13.50 6.67
CA VAL A 672 -8.57 -14.96 6.60
C VAL A 672 -7.32 -15.70 7.05
N SER A 673 -6.14 -15.27 6.60
CA SER A 673 -4.91 -15.93 7.01
C SER A 673 -4.59 -15.71 8.47
N ALA A 674 -4.85 -14.54 9.06
CA ALA A 674 -4.66 -14.31 10.49
C ALA A 674 -5.59 -15.20 11.33
N LEU A 675 -6.84 -15.37 10.88
CA LEU A 675 -7.77 -16.33 11.48
C LEU A 675 -7.25 -17.78 11.33
N CYS A 676 -6.85 -18.19 10.13
CA CYS A 676 -6.28 -19.53 9.90
C CYS A 676 -5.02 -19.78 10.74
N THR A 677 -4.13 -18.79 10.88
CA THR A 677 -2.95 -18.88 11.73
C THR A 677 -3.35 -19.11 13.18
N THR A 678 -4.31 -18.34 13.68
CA THR A 678 -4.80 -18.47 15.07
C THR A 678 -5.44 -19.83 15.29
N LEU A 679 -6.25 -20.30 14.33
CA LEU A 679 -6.89 -21.61 14.41
C LEU A 679 -5.89 -22.76 14.38
N LEU A 680 -4.90 -22.69 13.48
CA LEU A 680 -3.85 -23.69 13.34
C LEU A 680 -3.01 -23.77 14.63
N THR A 681 -2.59 -22.62 15.16
CA THR A 681 -1.70 -22.53 16.33
C THR A 681 -2.41 -22.81 17.66
N GLN A 682 -3.75 -22.75 17.73
CA GLN A 682 -4.48 -23.00 18.97
C GLN A 682 -5.26 -24.32 18.99
N PHE A 683 -5.69 -24.84 17.84
CA PHE A 683 -6.66 -25.94 17.80
C PHE A 683 -6.25 -27.13 16.92
N THR A 684 -5.08 -27.09 16.27
CA THR A 684 -4.67 -28.18 15.37
C THR A 684 -3.40 -28.87 15.84
N PRO A 685 -3.31 -30.21 15.74
CA PRO A 685 -2.07 -30.95 15.99
C PRO A 685 -1.07 -30.85 14.82
N LEU A 686 -1.39 -30.08 13.77
CA LEU A 686 -0.59 -30.00 12.55
C LEU A 686 0.63 -29.07 12.71
N ALA A 687 0.66 -28.21 13.73
CA ALA A 687 1.75 -27.25 13.95
C ALA A 687 2.14 -27.17 15.44
N PRO A 688 2.56 -28.30 16.05
CA PRO A 688 2.83 -28.36 17.48
C PRO A 688 3.91 -27.37 17.92
N MET A 689 4.96 -27.14 17.13
CA MET A 689 6.03 -26.24 17.54
C MET A 689 5.60 -24.78 17.46
N LEU A 690 4.77 -24.39 16.48
CA LEU A 690 4.20 -23.05 16.41
C LEU A 690 3.21 -22.77 17.55
N THR A 691 2.59 -23.80 18.15
CA THR A 691 1.70 -23.61 19.32
C THR A 691 2.45 -23.14 20.57
N GLU A 692 3.74 -23.49 20.67
CA GLU A 692 4.64 -23.08 21.76
C GLU A 692 5.22 -21.67 21.58
N THR A 693 4.82 -20.96 20.52
CA THR A 693 5.28 -19.60 20.22
C THR A 693 4.15 -18.58 20.39
N PRO A 694 4.45 -17.32 20.77
CA PRO A 694 3.44 -16.27 20.82
C PRO A 694 2.73 -16.12 19.46
N VAL A 695 1.41 -16.37 19.45
CA VAL A 695 0.57 -16.33 18.23
C VAL A 695 0.74 -15.02 17.46
N ALA A 696 0.93 -13.91 18.17
CA ALA A 696 1.15 -12.58 17.59
C ALA A 696 2.37 -12.54 16.64
N MET A 697 3.45 -13.25 16.96
CA MET A 697 4.66 -13.30 16.11
C MET A 697 4.41 -14.08 14.82
N THR A 698 3.73 -15.21 14.93
CA THR A 698 3.38 -16.05 13.77
C THR A 698 2.38 -15.31 12.87
N VAL A 699 1.37 -14.64 13.44
CA VAL A 699 0.44 -13.78 12.70
C VAL A 699 1.17 -12.62 12.01
N LEU A 700 2.12 -11.97 12.70
CA LEU A 700 2.93 -10.90 12.13
C LEU A 700 3.73 -11.40 10.92
N SER A 701 4.46 -12.51 11.04
CA SER A 701 5.28 -13.05 9.96
C SER A 701 4.46 -13.49 8.75
N VAL A 702 3.34 -14.17 8.98
CA VAL A 702 2.41 -14.58 7.90
C VAL A 702 1.76 -13.37 7.21
N THR A 703 1.47 -12.32 7.96
CA THR A 703 0.98 -11.06 7.39
C THR A 703 2.07 -10.39 6.55
N MET A 704 3.31 -10.36 7.02
CA MET A 704 4.45 -9.81 6.28
C MET A 704 4.72 -10.58 4.99
N PHE A 705 4.63 -11.92 5.02
CA PHE A 705 4.71 -12.76 3.83
C PHE A 705 3.72 -12.32 2.74
N GLN A 706 2.45 -12.15 3.10
CA GLN A 706 1.43 -11.67 2.15
C GLN A 706 1.66 -10.24 1.70
N TRP A 707 2.14 -9.37 2.59
CA TRP A 707 2.45 -7.98 2.27
C TRP A 707 3.57 -7.89 1.23
N PHE A 708 4.62 -8.71 1.36
CA PHE A 708 5.69 -8.83 0.37
C PHE A 708 5.17 -9.38 -0.97
N LEU A 709 4.35 -10.43 -0.96
CA LEU A 709 3.71 -10.93 -2.18
C LEU A 709 2.91 -9.84 -2.89
N TYR A 710 2.14 -9.04 -2.14
CA TYR A 710 1.34 -7.95 -2.69
C TYR A 710 2.21 -6.83 -3.28
N ILE A 711 3.31 -6.45 -2.61
CA ILE A 711 4.28 -5.49 -3.15
C ILE A 711 4.89 -6.01 -4.45
N CYS A 712 5.30 -7.28 -4.49
CA CYS A 712 5.86 -7.88 -5.69
C CYS A 712 4.87 -7.83 -6.87
N VAL A 713 3.59 -8.13 -6.60
CA VAL A 713 2.53 -8.13 -7.64
C VAL A 713 2.16 -6.72 -8.11
N VAL A 714 2.03 -5.76 -7.20
CA VAL A 714 1.45 -4.44 -7.51
C VAL A 714 2.52 -3.41 -7.87
N THR A 715 3.63 -3.39 -7.14
CA THR A 715 4.68 -2.39 -7.28
C THR A 715 5.79 -2.89 -8.21
N LEU A 716 6.19 -4.17 -8.09
CA LEU A 716 7.32 -4.75 -8.82
C LEU A 716 6.85 -5.59 -10.03
N LYS A 717 5.92 -5.03 -10.81
CA LYS A 717 5.35 -5.71 -11.98
C LYS A 717 6.44 -6.14 -12.96
N LYS A 718 6.31 -7.35 -13.53
CA LYS A 718 7.24 -7.95 -14.50
C LYS A 718 8.66 -8.21 -13.97
N CYS A 719 8.96 -7.97 -12.69
CA CYS A 719 10.26 -8.29 -12.09
C CYS A 719 10.42 -9.80 -11.82
N PHE A 720 9.37 -10.44 -11.30
CA PHE A 720 9.45 -11.80 -10.76
C PHE A 720 8.47 -12.77 -11.43
N THR A 721 8.83 -14.05 -11.47
CA THR A 721 7.85 -15.15 -11.62
C THR A 721 7.11 -15.40 -10.31
N LEU A 722 5.98 -16.12 -10.34
CA LEU A 722 5.22 -16.44 -9.13
C LEU A 722 6.08 -17.21 -8.09
N GLY A 723 6.90 -18.14 -8.57
CA GLY A 723 7.86 -18.87 -7.73
C GLY A 723 8.91 -17.98 -7.08
N GLU A 724 9.55 -17.10 -7.84
CA GLU A 724 10.56 -16.16 -7.31
C GLU A 724 9.95 -15.22 -6.25
N MET A 725 8.73 -14.73 -6.48
CA MET A 725 8.00 -13.93 -5.50
C MET A 725 7.77 -14.69 -4.19
N CYS A 726 7.42 -15.98 -4.28
CA CYS A 726 7.25 -16.84 -3.10
C CYS A 726 8.53 -16.95 -2.29
N VAL A 727 9.64 -17.35 -2.92
CA VAL A 727 10.94 -17.54 -2.26
C VAL A 727 11.38 -16.27 -1.54
N ILE A 728 11.33 -15.13 -2.22
CA ILE A 728 11.76 -13.85 -1.67
C ILE A 728 10.84 -13.42 -0.52
N SER A 729 9.53 -13.59 -0.67
CA SER A 729 8.56 -13.19 0.36
C SER A 729 8.66 -14.08 1.60
N GLN A 730 8.87 -15.39 1.44
CA GLN A 730 9.09 -16.31 2.57
C GLN A 730 10.39 -15.97 3.30
N ALA A 731 11.50 -15.79 2.56
CA ALA A 731 12.78 -15.43 3.14
C ALA A 731 12.70 -14.11 3.93
N ALA A 732 12.08 -13.08 3.36
CA ALA A 732 11.87 -11.80 4.05
C ALA A 732 11.01 -11.95 5.31
N ALA A 733 9.94 -12.74 5.26
CA ALA A 733 9.07 -12.98 6.40
C ALA A 733 9.75 -13.78 7.53
N VAL A 734 10.64 -14.73 7.20
CA VAL A 734 11.45 -15.48 8.17
C VAL A 734 12.47 -14.57 8.85
N VAL A 735 13.11 -13.66 8.10
CA VAL A 735 14.03 -12.66 8.68
C VAL A 735 13.28 -11.69 9.59
N VAL A 736 12.06 -11.28 9.23
CA VAL A 736 11.21 -10.47 10.13
C VAL A 736 10.82 -11.26 11.40
N TYR A 737 10.53 -12.55 11.27
CA TYR A 737 10.24 -13.43 12.42
C TYR A 737 11.44 -13.49 13.37
N GLY A 738 12.66 -13.72 12.86
CA GLY A 738 13.89 -13.70 13.66
C GLY A 738 14.14 -12.35 14.35
N ALA A 739 13.90 -11.23 13.66
CA ALA A 739 13.99 -9.90 14.29
C ALA A 739 12.96 -9.72 15.42
N SER A 740 11.75 -10.26 15.25
CA SER A 740 10.73 -10.22 16.30
C SER A 740 11.09 -11.11 17.50
N GLU A 741 11.77 -12.24 17.30
CA GLU A 741 12.29 -13.08 18.39
C GLU A 741 13.32 -12.33 19.25
N TYR A 742 14.26 -11.61 18.61
CA TYR A 742 15.25 -10.80 19.34
C TYR A 742 14.60 -9.67 20.16
N ILE A 743 13.60 -8.99 19.59
CA ILE A 743 12.87 -7.93 20.30
C ILE A 743 12.03 -8.53 21.44
N CYS A 744 11.37 -9.66 21.22
CA CYS A 744 10.59 -10.33 22.25
C CYS A 744 11.48 -10.74 23.43
N SER A 745 12.63 -11.37 23.14
CA SER A 745 13.62 -11.77 24.15
C SER A 745 14.14 -10.58 24.97
N ALA A 746 14.38 -9.43 24.33
CA ALA A 746 14.90 -8.25 25.01
C ALA A 746 13.87 -7.47 25.84
N TYR A 747 12.61 -7.37 25.37
CA TYR A 747 11.59 -6.51 26.00
C TYR A 747 10.50 -7.26 26.75
N TYR A 748 10.29 -8.55 26.47
CA TYR A 748 9.24 -9.39 27.06
C TYR A 748 9.79 -10.78 27.45
N PRO A 749 10.77 -10.84 28.37
CA PRO A 749 11.45 -12.08 28.73
C PRO A 749 10.46 -13.18 29.19
N ASP A 750 9.40 -12.81 29.91
CA ASP A 750 8.39 -13.74 30.44
C ASP A 750 7.56 -14.45 29.36
N THR A 751 7.50 -13.91 28.14
CA THR A 751 6.74 -14.47 27.01
C THR A 751 7.64 -15.10 25.94
N THR A 752 8.94 -15.20 26.22
CA THR A 752 9.92 -15.68 25.26
C THR A 752 9.82 -17.20 25.11
N PRO A 753 9.77 -17.73 23.88
CA PRO A 753 9.77 -19.17 23.65
C PRO A 753 10.95 -19.88 24.33
N ILE A 754 10.70 -21.07 24.89
CA ILE A 754 11.69 -21.85 25.67
C ILE A 754 12.98 -22.11 24.86
N TYR A 755 12.88 -22.32 23.55
CA TYR A 755 14.03 -22.59 22.68
C TYR A 755 14.96 -21.38 22.46
N LEU A 756 14.59 -20.18 22.91
CA LEU A 756 15.41 -18.97 22.83
C LEU A 756 16.15 -18.65 24.14
N HIS A 757 15.77 -19.25 25.27
CA HIS A 757 16.38 -18.94 26.57
C HIS A 757 17.82 -19.45 26.73
N TYR A 758 18.22 -20.47 25.95
CA TYR A 758 19.53 -21.10 26.03
C TYR A 758 20.41 -20.86 24.79
N SER A 759 19.93 -20.08 23.82
CA SER A 759 20.71 -19.78 22.61
C SER A 759 21.54 -18.52 22.80
N ASP A 760 22.87 -18.63 22.69
CA ASP A 760 23.76 -17.47 22.60
C ASP A 760 23.41 -16.65 21.34
N ILE A 761 22.81 -15.48 21.54
CA ILE A 761 22.44 -14.58 20.44
C ILE A 761 23.72 -13.94 19.90
N SER A 762 24.20 -14.44 18.76
CA SER A 762 25.35 -13.82 18.10
C SER A 762 25.02 -12.39 17.62
N THR A 763 25.78 -11.41 18.10
CA THR A 763 25.62 -9.99 17.74
C THR A 763 25.69 -9.75 16.23
N SER A 764 26.54 -10.48 15.52
CA SER A 764 26.64 -10.42 14.06
C SER A 764 25.32 -10.77 13.36
N MET A 765 24.59 -11.78 13.84
CA MET A 765 23.30 -12.17 13.26
C MET A 765 22.21 -11.15 13.57
N VAL A 766 22.20 -10.56 14.77
CA VAL A 766 21.29 -9.46 15.12
C VAL A 766 21.52 -8.28 14.17
N LEU A 767 22.78 -7.91 13.91
CA LEU A 767 23.11 -6.83 12.98
C LEU A 767 22.71 -7.14 11.54
N ILE A 768 22.88 -8.39 11.06
CA ILE A 768 22.41 -8.78 9.72
C ILE A 768 20.89 -8.63 9.61
N HIS A 769 20.13 -9.08 10.61
CA HIS A 769 18.68 -8.92 10.63
C HIS A 769 18.28 -7.44 10.71
N ALA A 770 18.97 -6.66 11.54
CA ALA A 770 18.74 -5.21 11.66
C ALA A 770 19.03 -4.47 10.34
N LEU A 771 20.07 -4.86 9.59
CA LEU A 771 20.37 -4.30 8.27
C LEU A 771 19.27 -4.64 7.27
N VAL A 772 18.86 -5.91 7.15
CA VAL A 772 17.87 -6.33 6.16
C VAL A 772 16.46 -5.80 6.49
N VAL A 773 15.98 -6.04 7.71
CA VAL A 773 14.65 -5.56 8.16
C VAL A 773 14.63 -4.04 8.26
N GLY A 774 15.72 -3.44 8.75
CA GLY A 774 15.87 -1.99 8.85
C GLY A 774 15.81 -1.30 7.50
N MET A 775 16.43 -1.86 6.46
CA MET A 775 16.33 -1.30 5.10
C MET A 775 14.93 -1.37 4.52
N ILE A 776 14.21 -2.48 4.75
CA ILE A 776 12.80 -2.60 4.36
C ILE A 776 11.98 -1.53 5.11
N PHE A 777 12.17 -1.40 6.42
CA PHE A 777 11.48 -0.42 7.26
C PHE A 777 11.76 1.03 6.82
N ILE A 778 13.03 1.38 6.54
CA ILE A 778 13.43 2.67 5.98
C ILE A 778 12.69 2.91 4.66
N GLY A 779 12.66 1.94 3.76
CA GLY A 779 11.93 2.05 2.48
C GLY A 779 10.44 2.36 2.67
N VAL A 780 9.78 1.72 3.66
CA VAL A 780 8.37 1.95 3.98
C VAL A 780 8.12 3.34 4.57
N VAL A 781 8.89 3.73 5.59
CA VAL A 781 8.72 5.02 6.28
C VAL A 781 9.06 6.19 5.36
N THR A 782 10.10 6.03 4.53
CA THR A 782 10.54 7.06 3.58
C THR A 782 9.82 7.01 2.23
N TYR A 783 8.94 6.02 1.99
CA TYR A 783 8.22 5.86 0.72
C TYR A 783 7.54 7.15 0.22
N PRO A 784 6.86 7.94 1.08
CA PRO A 784 6.28 9.20 0.64
C PRO A 784 7.30 10.19 0.05
N LEU A 785 8.53 10.26 0.61
CA LEU A 785 9.63 11.10 0.13
C LEU A 785 10.17 10.58 -1.19
N LEU A 786 10.44 9.28 -1.24
CA LEU A 786 10.90 8.56 -2.42
C LEU A 786 9.94 8.77 -3.59
N ARG A 787 8.64 8.61 -3.36
CA ARG A 787 7.61 8.86 -4.38
C ARG A 787 7.60 10.31 -4.84
N TYR A 788 7.74 11.27 -3.91
CA TYR A 788 7.79 12.69 -4.27
C TYR A 788 9.03 13.03 -5.09
N SER A 789 10.20 12.49 -4.74
CA SER A 789 11.43 12.56 -5.54
C SER A 789 11.19 12.06 -6.96
N ARG A 790 10.55 10.89 -7.11
CA ARG A 790 10.22 10.32 -8.42
C ARG A 790 9.30 11.22 -9.23
N CYS A 791 8.26 11.76 -8.61
CA CYS A 791 7.32 12.68 -9.26
C CYS A 791 8.00 13.98 -9.71
N LEU A 792 8.97 14.50 -8.94
CA LEU A 792 9.78 15.65 -9.36
C LEU A 792 10.71 15.31 -10.52
N ALA A 793 11.25 14.09 -10.57
CA ALA A 793 12.08 13.63 -11.69
C ALA A 793 11.29 13.41 -12.99
N GLN A 794 9.98 13.13 -12.90
CA GLN A 794 9.07 12.83 -14.02
C GLN A 794 8.48 14.06 -14.71
N ARG A 795 8.67 15.28 -14.17
CA ARG A 795 8.06 16.50 -14.75
C ARG A 795 8.81 16.92 -16.02
N PRO A 796 8.14 17.02 -17.18
CA PRO A 796 8.79 17.39 -18.43
C PRO A 796 9.34 18.82 -18.36
N TYR A 797 10.65 18.95 -18.51
CA TYR A 797 11.44 20.19 -18.44
C TYR A 797 11.07 21.25 -19.50
N TRP A 798 10.32 20.89 -20.54
CA TRP A 798 10.28 21.62 -21.82
C TRP A 798 9.05 22.50 -22.10
N ARG A 799 8.17 22.76 -21.13
CA ARG A 799 7.13 23.81 -21.30
C ARG A 799 7.23 24.88 -20.21
N SER A 800 7.93 25.97 -20.57
CA SER A 800 7.77 27.34 -20.06
C SER A 800 8.01 27.60 -18.56
N LEU A 801 9.26 27.51 -18.07
CA LEU A 801 9.65 28.24 -16.86
C LEU A 801 10.82 29.19 -17.18
N PRO A 802 10.73 30.49 -16.85
CA PRO A 802 11.84 31.43 -16.98
C PRO A 802 13.07 30.94 -16.18
N SER A 803 14.28 31.30 -16.64
CA SER A 803 15.58 30.94 -16.01
C SER A 803 15.62 31.14 -14.48
N HIS A 804 14.89 32.13 -13.97
CA HIS A 804 14.75 32.42 -12.54
C HIS A 804 14.11 31.28 -11.70
N ASN A 805 13.29 30.41 -12.30
CA ASN A 805 12.61 29.32 -11.58
C ASN A 805 13.35 27.97 -11.64
N GLN A 806 14.48 27.88 -12.37
CA GLN A 806 15.27 26.66 -12.51
C GLN A 806 16.05 26.33 -11.23
N SER A 807 16.61 27.35 -10.57
CA SER A 807 17.28 27.24 -9.27
C SER A 807 16.29 26.80 -8.18
N ALA A 808 15.09 27.37 -8.15
CA ALA A 808 14.04 26.99 -7.20
C ALA A 808 13.60 25.52 -7.34
N PHE A 809 13.59 24.98 -8.56
CA PHE A 809 13.29 23.57 -8.82
C PHE A 809 14.43 22.63 -8.42
N GLN A 810 15.68 23.00 -8.72
CA GLN A 810 16.86 22.25 -8.24
C GLN A 810 16.92 22.25 -6.70
N ASN A 811 16.65 23.38 -6.06
CA ASN A 811 16.57 23.49 -4.60
C ASN A 811 15.48 22.58 -4.02
N LYS A 812 14.33 22.42 -4.70
CA LYS A 812 13.29 21.47 -4.29
C LYS A 812 13.75 20.00 -4.40
N LYS A 813 14.42 19.62 -5.49
CA LYS A 813 15.00 18.26 -5.62
C LYS A 813 16.04 17.99 -4.52
N MET A 814 16.91 18.97 -4.27
CA MET A 814 17.92 18.90 -3.22
C MET A 814 17.28 18.78 -1.83
N LEU A 815 16.26 19.60 -1.50
CA LEU A 815 15.59 19.58 -0.21
C LEU A 815 14.90 18.24 0.08
N VAL A 816 14.22 17.65 -0.92
CA VAL A 816 13.59 16.33 -0.78
C VAL A 816 14.64 15.23 -0.58
N ALA A 817 15.76 15.31 -1.29
CA ALA A 817 16.86 14.37 -1.12
C ALA A 817 17.52 14.52 0.27
N ILE A 818 17.80 15.74 0.72
CA ILE A 818 18.31 16.01 2.08
C ILE A 818 17.36 15.44 3.12
N ALA A 819 16.06 15.70 3.00
CA ALA A 819 15.08 15.16 3.93
C ALA A 819 15.02 13.63 3.92
N PHE A 820 15.18 12.99 2.76
CA PHE A 820 15.31 11.54 2.65
C PHE A 820 16.57 11.01 3.37
N TYR A 821 17.73 11.64 3.15
CA TYR A 821 18.98 11.24 3.79
C TYR A 821 18.95 11.47 5.30
N VAL A 822 18.45 12.63 5.74
CA VAL A 822 18.30 12.96 7.17
C VAL A 822 17.33 12.01 7.83
N LEU A 823 16.14 11.76 7.26
CA LEU A 823 15.18 10.82 7.84
C LEU A 823 15.74 9.40 7.91
N THR A 824 16.47 8.95 6.87
CA THR A 824 17.15 7.66 6.88
C THR A 824 18.17 7.57 8.02
N ALA A 825 19.02 8.59 8.18
CA ALA A 825 19.99 8.66 9.27
C ALA A 825 19.30 8.69 10.64
N THR A 826 18.21 9.44 10.79
CA THR A 826 17.42 9.51 12.03
C THR A 826 16.83 8.15 12.39
N ILE A 827 16.27 7.41 11.43
CA ILE A 827 15.75 6.05 11.68
C ILE A 827 16.88 5.11 12.11
N VAL A 828 18.04 5.16 11.46
CA VAL A 828 19.19 4.33 11.83
C VAL A 828 19.68 4.65 13.24
N LEU A 829 19.89 5.93 13.56
CA LEU A 829 20.49 6.36 14.82
C LEU A 829 19.54 6.33 16.03
N PHE A 830 18.25 6.62 15.83
CA PHE A 830 17.29 6.79 16.93
C PHE A 830 16.24 5.68 17.01
N VAL A 831 16.15 4.79 16.02
CA VAL A 831 15.22 3.64 16.07
C VAL A 831 15.99 2.32 16.01
N ILE A 832 16.76 2.08 14.95
CA ILE A 832 17.42 0.78 14.73
C ILE A 832 18.57 0.58 15.73
N ALA A 833 19.48 1.54 15.86
CA ALA A 833 20.64 1.40 16.74
C ALA A 833 20.29 1.24 18.23
N PRO A 834 19.31 1.98 18.80
CA PRO A 834 18.88 1.76 20.18
C PRO A 834 18.23 0.39 20.39
N ILE A 835 17.45 -0.12 19.43
CA ILE A 835 16.88 -1.47 19.50
C ILE A 835 18.01 -2.50 19.50
N CYS A 836 18.97 -2.39 18.58
CA CYS A 836 20.14 -3.27 18.58
C CYS A 836 20.88 -3.23 19.91
N LYS A 837 21.16 -2.02 20.44
CA LYS A 837 21.81 -1.86 21.74
C LYS A 837 21.04 -2.51 22.88
N SER A 838 19.71 -2.43 22.88
CA SER A 838 18.88 -3.08 23.89
C SER A 838 18.93 -4.60 23.81
N VAL A 839 19.06 -5.16 22.60
CA VAL A 839 19.14 -6.61 22.37
C VAL A 839 20.53 -7.15 22.67
N THR A 840 21.59 -6.46 22.23
CA THR A 840 22.97 -6.94 22.28
C THR A 840 23.74 -6.43 23.50
N GLY A 841 23.18 -5.50 24.27
CA GLY A 841 23.83 -4.84 25.41
C GLY A 841 24.85 -3.75 25.02
N GLU A 842 25.41 -3.83 23.81
CA GLU A 842 26.48 -2.97 23.34
C GLU A 842 26.06 -2.02 22.20
N ASN A 843 26.76 -0.90 22.03
CA ASN A 843 26.48 0.00 20.91
C ASN A 843 26.88 -0.68 19.58
N PRO A 844 25.97 -0.81 18.60
CA PRO A 844 26.21 -1.58 17.38
C PRO A 844 27.33 -1.01 16.50
N PHE A 845 27.56 0.31 16.54
CA PHE A 845 28.65 0.94 15.77
C PHE A 845 30.01 0.66 16.40
N MET A 846 30.10 0.80 17.72
CA MET A 846 31.33 0.52 18.46
C MET A 846 31.67 -0.97 18.37
N TRP A 847 30.69 -1.84 18.61
CA TRP A 847 30.87 -3.28 18.46
C TRP A 847 31.36 -3.66 17.06
N THR A 848 30.84 -3.03 16.00
CA THR A 848 31.28 -3.33 14.63
C THR A 848 32.74 -2.92 14.40
N LEU A 849 33.17 -1.79 14.97
CA LEU A 849 34.56 -1.35 14.90
C LEU A 849 35.47 -2.29 15.70
N ASP A 850 35.09 -2.63 16.93
CA ASP A 850 35.85 -3.55 17.77
C ASP A 850 35.95 -4.94 17.12
N PHE A 851 34.84 -5.44 16.57
CA PHE A 851 34.80 -6.67 15.80
C PHE A 851 35.75 -6.64 14.59
N LEU A 852 35.95 -5.48 13.95
CA LEU A 852 36.90 -5.34 12.85
C LEU A 852 38.36 -5.35 13.35
N TYR A 853 38.67 -4.64 14.44
CA TYR A 853 40.04 -4.50 14.96
C TYR A 853 40.53 -5.69 15.79
N MET A 854 39.64 -6.51 16.34
CA MET A 854 40.01 -7.68 17.14
C MET A 854 40.79 -8.76 16.38
N SER A 855 40.71 -8.81 15.05
CA SER A 855 41.42 -9.82 14.22
C SER A 855 42.24 -9.16 13.11
N PRO A 856 43.58 -9.33 13.09
CA PRO A 856 44.43 -8.88 11.99
C PRO A 856 44.01 -9.45 10.63
N SER A 857 43.46 -10.67 10.60
CA SER A 857 42.97 -11.32 9.38
C SER A 857 41.81 -10.56 8.74
N ARG A 858 40.93 -9.94 9.56
CA ARG A 858 39.81 -9.13 9.06
C ARG A 858 40.31 -7.84 8.42
N MET A 859 41.29 -7.19 9.04
CA MET A 859 41.92 -5.99 8.49
C MET A 859 42.68 -6.29 7.19
N PHE A 860 43.42 -7.40 7.13
CA PHE A 860 44.07 -7.85 5.90
C PHE A 860 43.05 -8.15 4.80
N LEU A 861 41.92 -8.77 5.14
CA LEU A 861 40.85 -9.05 4.19
C LEU A 861 40.21 -7.76 3.66
N CYS A 862 40.03 -6.73 4.49
CA CYS A 862 39.59 -5.40 4.04
C CYS A 862 40.58 -4.76 3.07
N LEU A 863 41.89 -4.83 3.36
CA LEU A 863 42.93 -4.34 2.48
C LEU A 863 42.92 -5.11 1.15
N TYR A 864 42.83 -6.44 1.21
CA TYR A 864 42.74 -7.32 0.05
C TYR A 864 41.53 -7.00 -0.83
N TRP A 865 40.34 -6.85 -0.24
CA TRP A 865 39.13 -6.45 -0.98
C TRP A 865 39.26 -5.06 -1.59
N SER A 866 39.86 -4.10 -0.88
CA SER A 866 40.10 -2.75 -1.40
C SER A 866 41.01 -2.78 -2.63
N LEU A 867 42.13 -3.51 -2.55
CA LEU A 867 43.05 -3.71 -3.67
C LEU A 867 42.38 -4.45 -4.84
N THR A 868 41.57 -5.46 -4.55
CA THR A 868 40.84 -6.22 -5.58
C THR A 868 39.83 -5.34 -6.32
N ILE A 869 39.10 -4.47 -5.60
CA ILE A 869 38.17 -3.52 -6.22
C ILE A 869 38.93 -2.49 -7.06
N ILE A 870 40.01 -1.90 -6.53
CA ILE A 870 40.83 -0.92 -7.25
C ILE A 870 41.38 -1.53 -8.54
N THR A 871 41.99 -2.71 -8.45
CA THR A 871 42.52 -3.41 -9.64
C THR A 871 41.42 -3.74 -10.65
N THR A 872 40.24 -4.15 -10.21
CA THR A 872 39.09 -4.39 -11.11
C THR A 872 38.64 -3.11 -11.80
N VAL A 873 38.55 -1.99 -11.09
CA VAL A 873 38.20 -0.68 -11.68
C VAL A 873 39.27 -0.24 -12.69
N VAL A 874 40.56 -0.42 -12.37
CA VAL A 874 41.66 -0.12 -13.29
C VAL A 874 41.58 -1.00 -14.54
N ILE A 875 41.37 -2.31 -14.39
CA ILE A 875 41.16 -3.23 -15.53
C ILE A 875 39.95 -2.80 -16.36
N TRP A 876 38.85 -2.40 -15.71
CA TRP A 876 37.66 -1.93 -16.40
C TRP A 876 37.96 -0.71 -17.28
N VAL A 877 38.58 0.32 -16.70
CA VAL A 877 38.95 1.55 -17.40
C VAL A 877 39.96 1.29 -18.53
N LEU A 878 40.96 0.42 -18.30
CA LEU A 878 42.01 0.15 -19.29
C LEU A 878 41.60 -0.81 -20.41
N VAL A 879 40.73 -1.79 -20.13
CA VAL A 879 40.44 -2.90 -21.05
C VAL A 879 39.07 -2.77 -21.72
N LEU A 880 38.08 -2.17 -21.04
CA LEU A 880 36.69 -2.17 -21.52
C LEU A 880 36.24 -0.83 -22.12
N ASP A 881 36.84 0.30 -21.72
CA ASP A 881 36.61 1.60 -22.39
C ASP A 881 37.43 1.75 -23.69
N PHE A 882 38.44 0.89 -23.91
CA PHE A 882 39.26 0.87 -25.13
C PHE A 882 38.70 0.00 -26.27
N VAL A 883 37.54 -0.63 -26.10
CA VAL A 883 36.84 -1.26 -27.23
C VAL A 883 36.22 -0.14 -28.06
N PRO A 884 36.69 0.14 -29.29
CA PRO A 884 36.12 1.20 -30.09
C PRO A 884 34.64 0.88 -30.30
N GLN A 885 33.75 1.83 -30.02
CA GLN A 885 32.44 1.83 -30.64
C GLN A 885 32.69 1.87 -32.14
N SER A 886 32.63 0.70 -32.77
CA SER A 886 32.92 0.53 -34.19
C SER A 886 31.98 1.45 -34.97
N SER A 887 32.59 2.49 -35.55
CA SER A 887 32.25 3.13 -36.82
C SER A 887 30.76 3.35 -37.08
N ASN A 888 30.36 4.60 -36.84
CA ASN A 888 29.16 5.27 -37.34
C ASN A 888 29.19 5.46 -38.88
N ASN A 889 29.46 4.40 -39.65
CA ASN A 889 29.28 4.43 -41.11
C ASN A 889 28.07 3.58 -41.46
N GLY A 890 27.04 4.28 -41.94
CA GLY A 890 25.78 3.70 -42.34
C GLY A 890 25.98 2.73 -43.49
N ASP A 891 25.72 1.45 -43.22
CA ASP A 891 25.19 0.53 -44.20
C ASP A 891 24.21 -0.41 -43.50
N SER A 892 22.94 -0.26 -43.87
CA SER A 892 21.81 -0.99 -43.30
C SER A 892 21.75 -2.41 -43.86
N TYR A 893 22.67 -3.28 -43.43
CA TYR A 893 22.55 -4.73 -43.64
C TYR A 893 23.13 -5.48 -42.44
N SER A 894 22.24 -5.97 -41.57
CA SER A 894 22.40 -7.11 -40.62
C SER A 894 21.99 -6.81 -39.17
N ASN A 895 20.68 -6.73 -38.90
CA ASN A 895 20.13 -6.73 -37.54
C ASN A 895 20.51 -7.97 -36.70
N ASN A 896 20.99 -9.06 -37.33
CA ASN A 896 21.32 -10.33 -36.66
C ASN A 896 22.78 -10.44 -36.18
N VAL A 897 23.72 -9.68 -36.75
CA VAL A 897 25.15 -9.72 -36.35
C VAL A 897 25.41 -8.73 -35.21
N GLU A 898 24.79 -7.56 -35.27
CA GLU A 898 24.91 -6.50 -34.25
C GLU A 898 24.35 -6.95 -32.88
N GLY A 899 23.18 -7.62 -32.88
CA GLY A 899 22.60 -8.23 -31.66
C GLY A 899 23.45 -9.35 -31.07
N LYS A 900 24.17 -10.13 -31.89
CA LYS A 900 25.09 -11.19 -31.43
C LYS A 900 26.37 -10.60 -30.82
N ALA A 901 26.89 -9.52 -31.37
CA ALA A 901 28.07 -8.83 -30.82
C ALA A 901 27.75 -8.18 -29.46
N LEU A 902 26.60 -7.50 -29.36
CA LEU A 902 26.15 -6.85 -28.12
C LEU A 902 25.89 -7.86 -26.99
N THR A 903 25.20 -8.96 -27.29
CA THR A 903 24.95 -10.04 -26.32
C THR A 903 26.22 -10.78 -25.92
N SER A 904 27.22 -10.87 -26.81
CA SER A 904 28.53 -11.41 -26.49
C SER A 904 29.32 -10.51 -25.53
N ALA A 905 29.30 -9.19 -25.73
CA ALA A 905 29.95 -8.22 -24.86
C ALA A 905 29.35 -8.19 -23.43
N LEU A 906 28.01 -8.22 -23.32
CA LEU A 906 27.31 -8.28 -22.02
C LEU A 906 27.64 -9.57 -21.26
N ASN A 907 27.72 -10.70 -21.96
CA ASN A 907 28.13 -11.97 -21.36
C ASN A 907 29.58 -11.91 -20.84
N LYS A 908 30.52 -11.29 -21.55
CA LYS A 908 31.90 -11.11 -21.07
C LYS A 908 31.95 -10.26 -19.80
N LYS A 909 31.25 -9.12 -19.78
CA LYS A 909 31.12 -8.25 -18.60
C LYS A 909 30.54 -9.02 -17.40
N ARG A 910 29.48 -9.81 -17.60
CA ARG A 910 28.89 -10.65 -16.55
C ARG A 910 29.88 -11.66 -15.98
N LYS A 911 30.62 -12.37 -16.83
CA LYS A 911 31.60 -13.38 -16.39
C LYS A 911 32.76 -12.75 -15.60
N LEU A 912 33.16 -11.52 -15.93
CA LEU A 912 34.13 -10.77 -15.11
C LEU A 912 33.62 -10.58 -13.67
N PHE A 913 32.36 -10.17 -13.48
CA PHE A 913 31.78 -10.04 -12.13
C PHE A 913 31.65 -11.38 -11.38
N HIS A 914 31.38 -12.47 -12.11
CA HIS A 914 31.33 -13.80 -11.48
C HIS A 914 32.73 -14.26 -11.04
N ALA A 915 33.76 -14.00 -11.85
CA ALA A 915 35.15 -14.26 -11.47
C ALA A 915 35.58 -13.38 -10.28
N LEU A 916 35.20 -12.11 -10.28
CA LEU A 916 35.43 -11.19 -9.16
C LEU A 916 34.78 -11.69 -7.86
N ALA A 917 33.54 -12.18 -7.93
CA ALA A 917 32.85 -12.75 -6.78
C ALA A 917 33.61 -13.95 -6.17
N VAL A 918 34.20 -14.82 -7.00
CA VAL A 918 35.05 -15.91 -6.52
C VAL A 918 36.29 -15.37 -5.81
N ILE A 919 37.03 -14.46 -6.46
CA ILE A 919 38.28 -13.91 -5.94
C ILE A 919 38.04 -13.18 -4.61
N MET A 920 36.94 -12.42 -4.51
CA MET A 920 36.62 -11.67 -3.29
C MET A 920 36.08 -12.59 -2.18
N PHE A 921 35.16 -13.50 -2.47
CA PHE A 921 34.39 -14.17 -1.42
C PHE A 921 34.98 -15.50 -0.95
N VAL A 922 35.72 -16.24 -1.79
CA VAL A 922 36.33 -17.52 -1.38
C VAL A 922 37.31 -17.32 -0.21
N PRO A 923 38.27 -16.36 -0.26
CA PRO A 923 39.14 -16.12 0.89
C PRO A 923 38.37 -15.73 2.15
N GLY A 924 37.28 -14.96 2.01
CA GLY A 924 36.43 -14.60 3.15
C GLY A 924 35.77 -15.80 3.83
N VAL A 925 35.33 -16.81 3.07
CA VAL A 925 34.76 -18.04 3.65
C VAL A 925 35.84 -18.87 4.34
N LEU A 926 37.05 -18.94 3.77
CA LEU A 926 38.14 -19.76 4.29
C LEU A 926 38.79 -19.17 5.56
N PHE A 927 39.00 -17.85 5.60
CA PHE A 927 39.73 -17.21 6.70
C PHE A 927 38.82 -16.61 7.78
N GLU A 928 37.74 -15.92 7.41
CA GLU A 928 36.91 -15.14 8.35
C GLU A 928 35.42 -15.17 7.96
N LYS A 929 34.82 -16.37 8.03
CA LYS A 929 33.43 -16.60 7.61
C LYS A 929 32.41 -15.68 8.30
N SER A 930 32.53 -15.46 9.61
CA SER A 930 31.61 -14.60 10.36
C SER A 930 31.69 -13.14 9.92
N PHE A 931 32.88 -12.67 9.55
CA PHE A 931 33.05 -11.33 8.99
C PHE A 931 32.44 -11.22 7.60
N LEU A 932 32.63 -12.23 6.74
CA LEU A 932 31.99 -12.27 5.43
C LEU A 932 30.46 -12.30 5.52
N GLN A 933 29.87 -13.01 6.48
CA GLN A 933 28.41 -13.02 6.72
C GLN A 933 27.88 -11.62 7.00
N LEU A 934 28.54 -10.86 7.88
CA LEU A 934 28.17 -9.49 8.19
C LEU A 934 28.37 -8.57 6.98
N ALA A 935 29.51 -8.72 6.27
CA ALA A 935 29.80 -7.95 5.06
C ALA A 935 28.76 -8.18 3.96
N PHE A 936 28.27 -9.41 3.77
CA PHE A 936 27.15 -9.68 2.86
C PHE A 936 25.85 -8.98 3.29
N GLY A 937 25.57 -8.89 4.59
CA GLY A 937 24.41 -8.16 5.12
C GLY A 937 24.50 -6.67 4.79
N VAL A 938 25.68 -6.09 4.99
CA VAL A 938 25.98 -4.68 4.63
C VAL A 938 25.85 -4.47 3.13
N ALA A 939 26.40 -5.37 2.31
CA ALA A 939 26.32 -5.28 0.86
C ALA A 939 24.88 -5.38 0.34
N LEU A 940 24.07 -6.32 0.87
CA LEU A 940 22.66 -6.46 0.48
C LEU A 940 21.86 -5.21 0.84
N SER A 941 22.04 -4.71 2.06
CA SER A 941 21.46 -3.44 2.52
C SER A 941 21.84 -2.28 1.60
N GLY A 942 23.12 -2.17 1.25
CA GLY A 942 23.65 -1.18 0.32
C GLY A 942 23.04 -1.28 -1.07
N PHE A 943 22.91 -2.48 -1.63
CA PHE A 943 22.30 -2.69 -2.96
C PHE A 943 20.82 -2.29 -2.97
N ILE A 944 20.05 -2.66 -1.94
CA ILE A 944 18.66 -2.24 -1.79
C ILE A 944 18.57 -0.70 -1.70
N TYR A 945 19.47 -0.07 -0.94
CA TYR A 945 19.50 1.38 -0.82
C TYR A 945 19.85 2.09 -2.12
N LEU A 946 20.88 1.63 -2.83
CA LEU A 946 21.26 2.16 -4.15
C LEU A 946 20.11 2.01 -5.15
N GLU A 947 19.35 0.92 -5.05
CA GLU A 947 18.17 0.71 -5.88
C GLU A 947 17.03 1.68 -5.54
N TYR A 948 16.86 2.07 -4.27
CA TYR A 948 15.97 3.18 -3.91
C TYR A 948 16.42 4.50 -4.56
N LEU A 949 17.72 4.83 -4.47
CA LEU A 949 18.25 6.05 -5.08
C LEU A 949 18.04 6.07 -6.60
N ARG A 950 18.30 4.94 -7.27
CA ARG A 950 18.14 4.76 -8.71
C ARG A 950 16.68 4.83 -9.13
N TYR A 951 15.83 3.98 -8.54
CA TYR A 951 14.43 3.83 -8.93
C TYR A 951 13.63 5.12 -8.70
N PHE A 952 13.85 5.79 -7.57
CA PHE A 952 13.17 7.04 -7.22
C PHE A 952 13.91 8.30 -7.67
N ALA A 953 15.01 8.15 -8.42
CA ALA A 953 15.83 9.22 -8.97
C ALA A 953 16.25 10.28 -7.94
N VAL A 954 16.73 9.84 -6.78
CA VAL A 954 17.14 10.71 -5.66
C VAL A 954 18.45 11.42 -6.00
N TRP A 955 18.48 12.74 -5.84
CA TRP A 955 19.67 13.57 -6.15
C TRP A 955 20.77 13.41 -5.08
N PRO A 956 22.07 13.46 -5.42
CA PRO A 956 22.65 13.62 -6.76
C PRO A 956 22.83 12.30 -7.54
N TRP A 957 22.72 11.15 -6.87
CA TRP A 957 23.22 9.87 -7.39
C TRP A 957 22.28 9.14 -8.34
N GLY A 958 20.97 9.37 -8.26
CA GLY A 958 19.96 8.57 -8.95
C GLY A 958 20.15 8.49 -10.47
N LYS A 959 20.57 9.59 -11.12
CA LYS A 959 20.84 9.63 -12.56
C LYS A 959 22.08 8.82 -12.92
N SER A 960 23.20 9.06 -12.24
CA SER A 960 24.47 8.36 -12.51
C SER A 960 24.33 6.85 -12.30
N LEU A 961 23.62 6.44 -11.24
CA LEU A 961 23.31 5.03 -10.98
C LEU A 961 22.44 4.41 -12.07
N HIS A 962 21.44 5.14 -12.58
CA HIS A 962 20.58 4.65 -13.64
C HIS A 962 21.35 4.43 -14.94
N VAL A 963 22.18 5.40 -15.34
CA VAL A 963 23.03 5.31 -16.55
C VAL A 963 24.00 4.14 -16.43
N PHE A 964 24.73 4.05 -15.31
CA PHE A 964 25.68 2.98 -15.05
C PHE A 964 25.02 1.59 -15.11
N LEU A 965 23.88 1.39 -14.44
CA LEU A 965 23.22 0.09 -14.38
C LEU A 965 22.50 -0.29 -15.68
N THR A 966 22.17 0.67 -16.55
CA THR A 966 21.47 0.40 -17.82
C THR A 966 22.31 -0.47 -18.78
N GLU A 967 23.64 -0.40 -18.70
CA GLU A 967 24.52 -1.27 -19.50
C GLU A 967 24.41 -2.76 -19.16
N PHE A 968 23.88 -3.08 -17.98
CA PHE A 968 23.83 -4.44 -17.43
C PHE A 968 22.44 -5.07 -17.46
N ILE A 969 21.43 -4.33 -17.95
CA ILE A 969 20.04 -4.79 -18.02
C ILE A 969 19.93 -5.95 -19.02
N ASP A 970 19.26 -7.03 -18.59
CA ASP A 970 18.88 -8.15 -19.44
C ASP A 970 17.36 -8.41 -19.40
N ASN A 971 16.94 -9.53 -19.99
CA ASN A 971 15.55 -9.96 -20.05
C ASN A 971 14.91 -10.21 -18.67
N ARG A 972 15.71 -10.38 -17.61
CA ARG A 972 15.27 -10.59 -16.23
C ARG A 972 14.97 -9.27 -15.53
N ASP A 973 15.57 -8.18 -16.01
CA ASP A 973 15.48 -6.82 -15.48
C ASP A 973 14.48 -5.93 -16.27
N LEU A 974 13.46 -6.56 -16.87
CA LEU A 974 12.40 -5.86 -17.63
C LEU A 974 11.46 -5.04 -16.75
N GLY A 975 11.42 -5.33 -15.45
CA GLY A 975 10.59 -4.63 -14.47
C GLY A 975 11.20 -3.31 -13.98
N PRO A 976 10.54 -2.63 -13.03
CA PRO A 976 11.01 -1.38 -12.45
C PRO A 976 12.35 -1.48 -11.73
N VAL A 977 12.63 -2.65 -11.14
CA VAL A 977 13.83 -2.93 -10.33
C VAL A 977 14.80 -3.80 -11.11
N ILE A 978 16.09 -3.48 -11.00
CA ILE A 978 17.20 -4.27 -11.56
C ILE A 978 17.61 -5.30 -10.52
N LEU A 979 17.41 -6.57 -10.81
CA LEU A 979 17.60 -7.69 -9.88
C LEU A 979 18.92 -8.42 -10.08
N SER A 980 19.54 -8.33 -11.27
CA SER A 980 20.72 -9.11 -11.62
C SER A 980 21.87 -9.05 -10.58
N HIS A 981 22.17 -7.86 -10.04
CA HIS A 981 23.24 -7.68 -9.05
C HIS A 981 22.83 -8.19 -7.66
N ILE A 982 21.56 -8.05 -7.28
CA ILE A 982 21.01 -8.60 -6.03
C ILE A 982 20.99 -10.13 -6.08
N TYR A 983 20.62 -10.72 -7.22
CA TYR A 983 20.59 -12.17 -7.42
C TYR A 983 21.98 -12.80 -7.35
N LEU A 984 23.00 -12.15 -7.95
CA LEU A 984 24.38 -12.61 -7.84
C LEU A 984 24.83 -12.62 -6.37
N LEU A 985 24.59 -11.52 -5.65
CA LEU A 985 24.95 -11.41 -4.24
C LEU A 985 24.21 -12.45 -3.38
N LEU A 986 22.90 -12.57 -3.52
CA LEU A 986 22.08 -13.53 -2.76
C LEU A 986 22.49 -14.97 -3.07
N GLY A 987 22.81 -15.29 -4.32
CA GLY A 987 23.28 -16.61 -4.69
C GLY A 987 24.62 -16.99 -4.05
N CYS A 988 25.52 -16.03 -3.82
CA CYS A 988 26.75 -16.22 -3.06
C CYS A 988 26.52 -16.23 -1.54
N ALA A 989 25.68 -15.33 -1.02
CA ALA A 989 25.48 -15.11 0.41
C ALA A 989 24.60 -16.19 1.08
N SER A 990 23.59 -16.71 0.38
CA SER A 990 22.60 -17.61 0.99
C SER A 990 23.22 -18.87 1.61
N PRO A 991 24.12 -19.63 0.94
CA PRO A 991 24.76 -20.80 1.55
C PRO A 991 25.67 -20.45 2.75
N VAL A 992 26.22 -19.23 2.75
CA VAL A 992 27.07 -18.74 3.85
C VAL A 992 26.22 -18.36 5.07
N TRP A 993 25.10 -17.66 4.89
CA TRP A 993 24.15 -17.33 5.97
C TRP A 993 23.42 -18.54 6.54
N LEU A 994 23.07 -19.51 5.69
CA LEU A 994 22.46 -20.76 6.14
C LEU A 994 23.38 -21.54 7.08
N GLY A 995 24.70 -21.26 7.10
CA GLY A 995 25.62 -21.74 8.12
C GLY A 995 25.82 -23.26 8.09
N SER A 996 26.86 -23.74 7.41
CA SER A 996 27.25 -25.15 7.38
C SER A 996 28.57 -25.37 8.14
N SER A 997 28.76 -26.53 8.78
CA SER A 997 30.08 -26.95 9.28
C SER A 997 31.02 -27.35 8.14
N ASN A 998 30.47 -27.81 7.02
CA ASN A 998 31.21 -28.15 5.82
C ASN A 998 31.50 -26.89 5.00
N VAL A 999 32.78 -26.58 4.79
CA VAL A 999 33.25 -25.42 4.04
C VAL A 999 32.75 -25.44 2.60
N LEU A 1000 32.74 -26.62 1.96
CA LEU A 1000 32.27 -26.80 0.59
C LEU A 1000 30.80 -26.41 0.43
N ALA A 1001 29.96 -26.72 1.42
CA ALA A 1001 28.55 -26.33 1.40
C ALA A 1001 28.38 -24.80 1.53
N SER A 1002 29.22 -24.12 2.32
CA SER A 1002 29.25 -22.65 2.38
C SER A 1002 29.80 -22.02 1.09
N LEU A 1003 30.72 -22.69 0.39
CA LEU A 1003 31.26 -22.23 -0.90
C LEU A 1003 30.36 -22.55 -2.10
N SER A 1004 29.42 -23.49 -1.97
CA SER A 1004 28.61 -24.03 -3.08
C SER A 1004 28.00 -22.97 -4.00
N GLY A 1005 27.44 -21.88 -3.45
CA GLY A 1005 26.85 -20.78 -4.23
C GLY A 1005 27.90 -19.98 -5.00
N ILE A 1006 29.00 -19.61 -4.34
CA ILE A 1006 30.12 -18.86 -4.94
C ILE A 1006 30.73 -19.67 -6.09
N LEU A 1007 30.95 -20.97 -5.88
CA LEU A 1007 31.56 -21.86 -6.87
C LEU A 1007 30.61 -22.19 -8.02
N SER A 1008 29.33 -22.42 -7.73
CA SER A 1008 28.30 -22.70 -8.74
C SER A 1008 28.12 -21.52 -9.70
N LEU A 1009 28.03 -20.30 -9.17
CA LEU A 1009 27.88 -19.10 -9.99
C LEU A 1009 29.20 -18.73 -10.67
N GLY A 1010 30.32 -18.80 -9.95
CA GLY A 1010 31.64 -18.44 -10.45
C GLY A 1010 32.16 -19.38 -11.53
N PHE A 1011 32.38 -20.65 -11.17
CA PHE A 1011 32.99 -21.66 -12.05
C PHE A 1011 31.97 -22.49 -12.80
N GLY A 1012 30.94 -22.99 -12.12
CA GLY A 1012 29.94 -23.88 -12.72
C GLY A 1012 29.23 -23.23 -13.92
N ASP A 1013 28.63 -22.05 -13.71
CA ASP A 1013 27.91 -21.32 -14.77
C ASP A 1013 28.86 -20.85 -15.90
N ALA A 1014 30.14 -20.58 -15.58
CA ALA A 1014 31.15 -20.25 -16.59
C ALA A 1014 31.49 -21.46 -17.46
N ALA A 1015 31.79 -22.62 -16.86
CA ALA A 1015 32.05 -23.87 -17.56
C ALA A 1015 30.86 -24.26 -18.45
N ALA A 1016 29.64 -24.20 -17.90
CA ALA A 1016 28.42 -24.49 -18.63
C ALA A 1016 28.23 -23.60 -19.85
N SER A 1017 28.48 -22.30 -19.71
CA SER A 1017 28.33 -21.36 -20.82
C SER A 1017 29.44 -21.48 -21.87
N ILE A 1018 30.70 -21.73 -21.47
CA ILE A 1018 31.83 -21.78 -22.41
C ILE A 1018 31.76 -23.09 -23.20
N ILE A 1019 31.64 -24.23 -22.51
CA ILE A 1019 31.58 -25.55 -23.14
C ILE A 1019 30.25 -25.71 -23.88
N GLY A 1020 29.15 -25.26 -23.29
CA GLY A 1020 27.84 -25.33 -23.93
C GLY A 1020 27.75 -24.52 -25.22
N LYS A 1021 28.45 -23.39 -25.34
CA LYS A 1021 28.52 -22.61 -26.60
C LYS A 1021 29.52 -23.18 -27.60
N ARG A 1022 30.66 -23.70 -27.13
CA ARG A 1022 31.77 -24.15 -28.01
C ARG A 1022 31.57 -25.58 -28.53
N PHE A 1023 31.00 -26.46 -27.71
CA PHE A 1023 30.90 -27.90 -27.97
C PHE A 1023 29.47 -28.45 -27.87
N GLY A 1024 28.50 -27.65 -27.43
CA GLY A 1024 27.13 -28.12 -27.24
C GLY A 1024 26.41 -28.43 -28.55
N ARG A 1025 26.08 -29.70 -28.77
CA ARG A 1025 25.34 -30.21 -29.94
C ARG A 1025 23.92 -30.60 -29.56
N TYR A 1026 23.75 -31.26 -28.40
CA TYR A 1026 22.46 -31.74 -27.92
C TYR A 1026 21.81 -30.71 -27.01
N ARG A 1027 20.62 -30.24 -27.37
CA ARG A 1027 19.85 -29.28 -26.57
C ARG A 1027 18.79 -29.99 -25.77
N TRP A 1028 18.54 -29.49 -24.56
CA TRP A 1028 17.40 -29.96 -23.79
C TRP A 1028 16.08 -29.55 -24.49
N PRO A 1029 15.06 -30.43 -24.56
CA PRO A 1029 13.83 -30.19 -25.34
C PRO A 1029 13.06 -28.92 -24.93
N GLY A 1030 13.01 -27.88 -25.77
CA GLY A 1030 12.30 -26.63 -25.45
C GLY A 1030 13.14 -25.56 -24.74
N THR A 1031 14.47 -25.74 -24.63
CA THR A 1031 15.38 -24.67 -24.18
C THR A 1031 16.53 -24.42 -25.15
N LYS A 1032 17.22 -23.30 -24.92
CA LYS A 1032 18.49 -22.97 -25.54
C LYS A 1032 19.70 -23.61 -24.82
N LYS A 1033 19.49 -24.36 -23.74
CA LYS A 1033 20.57 -24.96 -22.93
C LYS A 1033 21.00 -26.31 -23.52
N THR A 1034 22.29 -26.62 -23.42
CA THR A 1034 22.89 -27.85 -23.97
C THR A 1034 23.17 -28.88 -22.88
N VAL A 1035 23.05 -30.16 -23.23
CA VAL A 1035 23.34 -31.29 -22.35
C VAL A 1035 24.82 -31.28 -21.98
N GLU A 1036 25.70 -31.00 -22.93
CA GLU A 1036 27.15 -30.90 -22.73
C GLU A 1036 27.51 -29.73 -21.81
N GLY A 1037 26.81 -28.59 -21.93
CA GLY A 1037 26.95 -27.49 -20.98
C GLY A 1037 26.53 -27.88 -19.56
N THR A 1038 25.50 -28.71 -19.43
CA THR A 1038 25.04 -29.23 -18.13
C THR A 1038 26.03 -30.23 -17.54
N ALA A 1039 26.57 -31.15 -18.36
CA ALA A 1039 27.61 -32.07 -17.95
C ALA A 1039 28.90 -31.33 -17.52
N ALA A 1040 29.29 -30.30 -18.27
CA ALA A 1040 30.41 -29.44 -17.92
C ALA A 1040 30.24 -28.74 -16.57
N PHE A 1041 29.02 -28.27 -16.26
CA PHE A 1041 28.70 -27.73 -14.94
C PHE A 1041 28.96 -28.76 -13.84
N VAL A 1042 28.41 -29.98 -13.99
CA VAL A 1042 28.52 -31.05 -12.99
C VAL A 1042 29.98 -31.45 -12.78
N ILE A 1043 30.72 -31.70 -13.87
CA ILE A 1043 32.14 -32.08 -13.81
C ILE A 1043 32.96 -30.98 -13.14
N ALA A 1044 32.73 -29.71 -13.48
CA ALA A 1044 33.44 -28.59 -12.86
C ALA A 1044 33.19 -28.51 -11.35
N MET A 1045 31.94 -28.72 -10.91
CA MET A 1045 31.59 -28.72 -9.49
C MET A 1045 32.22 -29.91 -8.74
N GLU A 1046 32.22 -31.11 -9.32
CA GLU A 1046 32.83 -32.31 -8.71
C GLU A 1046 34.35 -32.21 -8.62
N LEU A 1047 35.02 -31.74 -9.68
CA LEU A 1047 36.47 -31.52 -9.67
C LEU A 1047 36.87 -30.50 -8.60
N LEU A 1048 36.12 -29.41 -8.49
CA LEU A 1048 36.40 -28.37 -7.51
C LEU A 1048 36.10 -28.84 -6.08
N ALA A 1049 35.05 -29.63 -5.89
CA ALA A 1049 34.77 -30.29 -4.62
C ALA A 1049 35.90 -31.25 -4.21
N MET A 1050 36.43 -32.04 -5.15
CA MET A 1050 37.59 -32.91 -4.91
C MET A 1050 38.84 -32.12 -4.56
N LEU A 1051 39.16 -31.05 -5.30
CA LEU A 1051 40.32 -30.19 -5.03
C LEU A 1051 40.23 -29.54 -3.65
N LEU A 1052 39.06 -29.05 -3.26
CA LEU A 1052 38.85 -28.44 -1.95
C LEU A 1052 38.94 -29.47 -0.82
N ARG A 1053 38.42 -30.69 -1.02
CA ARG A 1053 38.59 -31.79 -0.06
C ARG A 1053 40.06 -32.21 0.08
N LEU A 1054 40.82 -32.25 -1.01
CA LEU A 1054 42.26 -32.54 -0.97
C LEU A 1054 43.06 -31.43 -0.26
N ALA A 1055 42.62 -30.18 -0.37
CA ALA A 1055 43.19 -29.06 0.36
C ALA A 1055 42.85 -29.11 1.87
N GLU A 1056 41.60 -29.49 2.23
CA GLU A 1056 41.17 -29.70 3.62
C GLU A 1056 41.85 -30.90 4.31
N VAL A 1057 42.29 -31.92 3.57
CA VAL A 1057 42.99 -33.09 4.15
C VAL A 1057 44.47 -32.79 4.44
N ASN A 1058 45.05 -31.75 3.83
CA ASN A 1058 46.47 -31.39 3.93
C ASN A 1058 46.77 -30.18 4.84
N GLY A 1059 45.77 -29.56 5.45
CA GLY A 1059 45.90 -28.45 6.40
C GLY A 1059 45.08 -28.71 7.64
#